data_AF-A0A928KNI6-F1
#
_entry.id   AF-A0A928KNI6-F1
#
_cell.length_a   1.000
_cell.length_b   1.000
_cell.length_c   1.000
_cell.angle_alpha   90.00
_cell.angle_beta   90.00
_cell.angle_gamma   90.00
#
_symmetry.space_group_name_H-M   'P 1'
#
loop_
_entity.id
_entity.type
_entity.pdbx_description
1 polymer ?
#
loop_
_entity_poly.entity_id
_entity_poly.type
_entity_poly.pdbx_seq_one_letter_code
_entity_poly.pdbx_strand_id
1 'polypeptide(L)'
;MGKVQGLKEKISNVKTYWRTPMPRRYMTFKEIAAYSFGGIGAYFIIQLGSTLIVSTTNIIVSNAIGVGPKHSYIIYLLATILNIPMTGIRANMIDNTRGKGGKYRPYLLSMGIPTALIALVYVWFPYSYMYKLFPGTVLGYEKGYWIKVAVVFICNLALHFFFNFFRDAYENLIHVLSPNTQERTDVLAVKAVVYSLAPSIMNIANPIIAQIFADNNQTNLIVYRITYPIYAVIGIGLTIVVWANTKEKIVQAKTHTVQVRFMDALREVAKNKYFWIIALAGWLGFLELAYGNILLYSQSYGHTVDGARYAFAWTIIGNASLWGMLFAPFFVKRFGKKRVLITVNLMNVVCILMMLVNFRSFWWLVICIWINYLFGSVEQITTPAIQADIRDYQQYKSGERIDGMFAAVATIGNIVTLATSAVLPAVQEKFGIYEGNGYEKAFDILDTKTGQPDLLYRFMPALIIMAGIGAFLNVVPYFFYDFNEKKQKSVIRVLKVRALFEDYGNGMLDDGKLVEAIDIIKNAEEMHTKQPVSTAKQDFSDLKGREKRKAVKQAKEYNEEIDISKFVMDELNKFDTDLMKKEVKVYSDIYSGGLEKLKNINLEKTTEELKRIKSMPYETKEQKDTVKFLKAVEKRKLSCAKAIKKYFTEEDFKEPDYSLLEKYFDDEDSSALKVKTLYAELKEAKKAHDTGKVVEIKKGIADSKAAVKQAQANQKVEMDKHAYFGRAAKLYVDARRTLEQYENYKHLDEISALYDEAKLRYEAKLQAEADELLKIKAEEKAMTEKLKAEKAEKKLRKKEK
;
A
#
# COMPACT_ATOMS: atom_id res chain seq x y z
N MET A 1 -37.01 17.05 10.03
CA MET A 1 -37.01 15.88 10.94
C MET A 1 -36.20 14.68 10.42
N GLY A 2 -36.17 14.36 9.11
CA GLY A 2 -35.43 13.20 8.57
C GLY A 2 -33.90 13.15 8.81
N LYS A 3 -33.19 14.29 8.89
CA LYS A 3 -31.75 14.32 9.20
C LYS A 3 -31.42 13.92 10.64
N VAL A 4 -32.33 14.21 11.60
CA VAL A 4 -32.17 13.87 13.02
C VAL A 4 -32.50 12.39 13.25
N GLN A 5 -33.48 11.85 12.52
CA GLN A 5 -33.80 10.42 12.50
C GLN A 5 -32.64 9.58 11.97
N GLY A 6 -32.04 9.99 10.83
CA GLY A 6 -30.86 9.30 10.28
C GLY A 6 -29.62 9.39 11.17
N LEU A 7 -29.47 10.44 11.99
CA LEU A 7 -28.37 10.53 12.97
C LEU A 7 -28.59 9.59 14.16
N LYS A 8 -29.83 9.52 14.69
CA LYS A 8 -30.20 8.57 15.75
C LYS A 8 -30.06 7.12 15.31
N GLU A 9 -30.43 6.82 14.06
CA GLU A 9 -30.30 5.50 13.46
C GLU A 9 -28.82 5.10 13.27
N LYS A 10 -27.96 6.03 12.83
CA LYS A 10 -26.51 5.82 12.79
C LYS A 10 -25.91 5.55 14.16
N ILE A 11 -26.30 6.31 15.19
CA ILE A 11 -25.83 6.10 16.57
C ILE A 11 -26.31 4.75 17.13
N SER A 12 -27.56 4.37 16.83
CA SER A 12 -28.09 3.05 17.19
C SER A 12 -27.26 1.95 16.56
N ASN A 13 -27.02 2.02 15.24
CA ASN A 13 -26.22 1.04 14.51
C ASN A 13 -24.79 0.89 15.09
N VAL A 14 -24.16 1.98 15.53
CA VAL A 14 -22.83 1.89 16.16
C VAL A 14 -22.84 1.05 17.44
N LYS A 15 -23.92 1.15 18.23
CA LYS A 15 -24.08 0.37 19.47
C LYS A 15 -24.36 -1.11 19.15
N THR A 16 -25.28 -1.35 18.21
CA THR A 16 -25.70 -2.69 17.75
C THR A 16 -24.56 -3.50 17.15
N TYR A 17 -23.80 -2.89 16.23
CA TYR A 17 -22.73 -3.57 15.49
C TYR A 17 -21.34 -3.30 16.08
N TRP A 18 -21.27 -3.04 17.39
CA TRP A 18 -19.99 -2.83 18.05
C TRP A 18 -19.13 -4.09 18.01
N ARG A 19 -19.73 -5.26 18.29
CA ARG A 19 -19.02 -6.56 18.34
C ARG A 19 -19.35 -7.50 17.19
N THR A 20 -20.39 -7.23 16.43
CA THR A 20 -20.83 -7.99 15.27
C THR A 20 -20.80 -7.10 14.03
N PRO A 21 -20.40 -7.61 12.85
CA PRO A 21 -20.38 -6.80 11.64
C PRO A 21 -21.80 -6.50 11.15
N MET A 22 -21.97 -5.37 10.45
CA MET A 22 -23.24 -5.08 9.76
C MET A 22 -23.48 -6.07 8.61
N PRO A 23 -24.74 -6.33 8.21
CA PRO A 23 -25.05 -7.11 7.01
C PRO A 23 -24.29 -6.60 5.80
N ARG A 24 -23.71 -7.51 5.02
CA ARG A 24 -22.87 -7.22 3.84
C ARG A 24 -21.58 -6.44 4.13
N ARG A 25 -21.23 -6.27 5.40
CA ARG A 25 -19.94 -5.73 5.87
C ARG A 25 -19.21 -6.80 6.65
N TYR A 26 -17.90 -6.66 6.71
CA TYR A 26 -17.04 -7.67 7.33
C TYR A 26 -16.42 -7.14 8.61
N MET A 27 -16.23 -5.83 8.77
CA MET A 27 -15.65 -5.20 9.94
C MET A 27 -16.71 -4.78 10.97
N THR A 28 -16.40 -5.04 12.23
CA THR A 28 -17.19 -4.54 13.37
C THR A 28 -16.86 -3.07 13.63
N PHE A 29 -17.77 -2.30 14.25
CA PHE A 29 -17.41 -0.92 14.64
C PHE A 29 -16.27 -0.87 15.66
N LYS A 30 -16.10 -1.89 16.51
CA LYS A 30 -14.93 -2.02 17.39
C LYS A 30 -13.64 -2.14 16.59
N GLU A 31 -13.62 -2.96 15.53
CA GLU A 31 -12.45 -3.09 14.65
C GLU A 31 -12.16 -1.78 13.90
N ILE A 32 -13.19 -1.12 13.38
CA ILE A 32 -13.04 0.17 12.69
C ILE A 32 -12.50 1.22 13.65
N ALA A 33 -13.07 1.34 14.85
CA ALA A 33 -12.63 2.28 15.87
C ALA A 33 -11.20 1.97 16.33
N ALA A 34 -10.86 0.71 16.58
CA ALA A 34 -9.51 0.31 16.97
C ALA A 34 -8.50 0.58 15.86
N TYR A 35 -8.83 0.30 14.60
CA TYR A 35 -7.96 0.57 13.46
C TYR A 35 -7.76 2.07 13.22
N SER A 36 -8.83 2.87 13.24
CA SER A 36 -8.75 4.32 13.03
C SER A 36 -8.08 5.05 14.21
N PHE A 37 -8.52 4.80 15.45
CA PHE A 37 -7.97 5.47 16.64
C PHE A 37 -6.58 4.96 17.01
N GLY A 38 -6.38 3.64 17.00
CA GLY A 38 -5.05 3.05 17.18
C GLY A 38 -4.08 3.47 16.07
N GLY A 39 -4.62 3.85 14.91
CA GLY A 39 -3.88 4.48 13.83
C GLY A 39 -3.13 5.75 14.20
N ILE A 40 -3.62 6.54 15.16
CA ILE A 40 -2.86 7.70 15.70
C ILE A 40 -1.49 7.23 16.21
N GLY A 41 -1.45 6.10 16.92
CA GLY A 41 -0.22 5.50 17.41
C GLY A 41 0.72 5.05 16.30
N ALA A 42 0.17 4.37 15.30
CA ALA A 42 0.94 3.95 14.14
C ALA A 42 1.57 5.17 13.43
N TYR A 43 0.86 6.29 13.34
CA TYR A 43 1.39 7.51 12.74
C TYR A 43 2.39 8.28 13.58
N PHE A 44 2.35 8.18 14.92
CA PHE A 44 3.48 8.62 15.74
C PHE A 44 4.74 7.84 15.36
N ILE A 45 4.68 6.51 15.28
CA ILE A 45 5.83 5.67 14.89
C ILE A 45 6.27 5.99 13.45
N ILE A 46 5.33 6.19 12.53
CA ILE A 46 5.64 6.56 11.15
C ILE A 46 6.34 7.92 11.10
N GLN A 47 5.89 8.90 11.89
CA GLN A 47 6.50 10.22 11.91
C GLN A 47 7.90 10.22 12.56
N LEU A 48 8.12 9.39 13.58
CA LEU A 48 9.45 9.18 14.16
C LEU A 48 10.43 8.63 13.12
N GLY A 49 10.01 7.63 12.35
CA GLY A 49 10.86 7.04 11.31
C GLY A 49 11.06 7.97 10.10
N SER A 50 10.01 8.64 9.62
CA SER A 50 10.07 9.49 8.43
C SER A 50 10.99 10.71 8.62
N THR A 51 10.99 11.29 9.82
CA THR A 51 11.83 12.45 10.16
C THR A 51 13.31 12.11 10.36
N LEU A 52 13.64 10.85 10.69
CA LEU A 52 15.01 10.40 10.91
C LEU A 52 15.65 9.70 9.69
N ILE A 53 14.87 9.39 8.66
CA ILE A 53 15.44 8.96 7.39
C ILE A 53 16.20 10.13 6.76
N VAL A 54 17.50 9.93 6.57
CA VAL A 54 18.41 10.91 6.00
C VAL A 54 17.98 11.19 4.56
N SER A 55 17.81 12.46 4.25
CA SER A 55 17.63 12.99 2.90
C SER A 55 18.50 14.24 2.76
N THR A 56 18.65 14.75 1.54
CA THR A 56 19.38 16.00 1.27
C THR A 56 18.83 17.22 2.01
N THR A 57 17.57 17.17 2.46
CA THR A 57 16.88 18.25 3.15
C THR A 57 16.64 17.97 4.64
N ASN A 58 17.22 16.90 5.19
CA ASN A 58 16.96 16.49 6.56
C ASN A 58 17.67 17.40 7.58
N ILE A 59 16.90 18.35 8.12
CA ILE A 59 17.35 19.36 9.09
C ILE A 59 17.84 18.73 10.41
N ILE A 60 17.29 17.58 10.84
CA ILE A 60 17.69 16.94 12.11
C ILE A 60 19.12 16.42 12.01
N VAL A 61 19.44 15.73 10.92
CA VAL A 61 20.76 15.11 10.74
C VAL A 61 21.83 16.17 10.46
N SER A 62 21.52 17.17 9.65
CA SER A 62 22.46 18.25 9.35
C SER A 62 22.62 19.24 10.51
N ASN A 63 21.51 19.75 11.07
CA ASN A 63 21.55 20.87 12.00
C ASN A 63 21.56 20.42 13.46
N ALA A 64 20.79 19.38 13.84
CA ALA A 64 20.72 18.94 15.23
C ALA A 64 21.88 18.03 15.64
N ILE A 65 22.23 17.06 14.78
CA ILE A 65 23.31 16.09 15.02
C ILE A 65 24.67 16.66 14.57
N GLY A 66 24.67 17.56 13.59
CA GLY A 66 25.88 18.21 13.08
C GLY A 66 26.68 17.30 12.15
N VAL A 67 26.01 16.50 11.32
CA VAL A 67 26.67 15.79 10.20
C VAL A 67 26.77 16.75 9.02
N GLY A 68 27.97 16.91 8.49
CA GLY A 68 28.23 17.86 7.40
C GLY A 68 27.45 17.49 6.13
N PRO A 69 27.02 18.48 5.31
CA PRO A 69 26.16 18.23 4.14
C PRO A 69 26.73 17.18 3.17
N LYS A 70 28.05 17.21 2.92
CA LYS A 70 28.74 16.21 2.07
C LYS A 70 28.57 14.78 2.58
N HIS A 71 28.79 14.55 3.88
CA HIS A 71 28.65 13.22 4.48
C HIS A 71 27.19 12.78 4.61
N SER A 72 26.27 13.70 4.88
CA SER A 72 24.82 13.44 4.84
C SER A 72 24.35 13.00 3.46
N TYR A 73 24.87 13.62 2.39
CA TYR A 73 24.60 13.21 1.01
C TYR A 73 25.16 11.82 0.69
N ILE A 74 26.38 11.50 1.13
CA ILE A 74 26.97 10.15 0.98
C ILE A 74 26.13 9.10 1.71
N ILE A 75 25.69 9.37 2.94
CA ILE A 75 24.79 8.49 3.69
C ILE A 75 23.49 8.28 2.91
N TYR A 76 22.87 9.35 2.43
CA TYR A 76 21.65 9.29 1.63
C TYR A 76 21.83 8.43 0.37
N LEU A 77 22.93 8.62 -0.38
CA LEU A 77 23.28 7.83 -1.57
C LEU A 77 23.37 6.33 -1.24
N LEU A 78 24.19 5.98 -0.25
CA LEU A 78 24.43 4.58 0.14
C LEU A 78 23.16 3.92 0.68
N ALA A 79 22.43 4.61 1.56
CA ALA A 79 21.20 4.09 2.15
C ALA A 79 20.11 3.88 1.09
N THR A 80 20.01 4.79 0.11
CA THR A 80 19.07 4.68 -1.01
C THR A 80 19.34 3.46 -1.88
N ILE A 81 20.62 3.19 -2.20
CA ILE A 81 21.04 2.01 -2.97
C ILE A 81 20.76 0.73 -2.19
N LEU A 82 21.13 0.69 -0.90
CA LEU A 82 20.92 -0.47 -0.03
C LEU A 82 19.44 -0.73 0.28
N ASN A 83 18.58 0.28 0.20
CA ASN A 83 17.15 0.14 0.40
C ASN A 83 16.46 -0.67 -0.72
N ILE A 84 17.02 -0.73 -1.93
CA ILE A 84 16.47 -1.52 -3.05
C ILE A 84 16.39 -3.01 -2.69
N PRO A 85 17.50 -3.72 -2.37
CA PRO A 85 17.43 -5.12 -1.98
C PRO A 85 16.66 -5.32 -0.68
N MET A 86 16.75 -4.40 0.29
CA MET A 86 15.97 -4.47 1.53
C MET A 86 14.46 -4.47 1.29
N THR A 87 13.97 -3.64 0.36
CA THR A 87 12.56 -3.61 -0.02
C THR A 87 12.12 -4.93 -0.65
N GLY A 88 12.99 -5.54 -1.46
CA GLY A 88 12.73 -6.87 -2.02
C GLY A 88 12.60 -7.97 -0.95
N ILE A 89 13.48 -7.93 0.07
CA ILE A 89 13.41 -8.85 1.22
C ILE A 89 12.10 -8.65 1.99
N ARG A 90 11.71 -7.41 2.30
CA ARG A 90 10.44 -7.11 2.98
C ARG A 90 9.22 -7.61 2.21
N ALA A 91 9.16 -7.30 0.91
CA ALA A 91 8.06 -7.72 0.05
C ALA A 91 7.95 -9.25 0.03
N ASN A 92 9.08 -9.94 -0.09
CA ASN A 92 9.12 -11.40 -0.05
C ASN A 92 8.71 -11.98 1.31
N MET A 93 9.07 -11.35 2.42
CA MET A 93 8.61 -11.75 3.76
C MET A 93 7.08 -11.60 3.86
N ILE A 94 6.54 -10.45 3.47
CA ILE A 94 5.09 -10.18 3.49
C ILE A 94 4.34 -11.21 2.62
N ASP A 95 4.77 -11.41 1.37
CA ASP A 95 4.06 -12.28 0.42
C ASP A 95 4.14 -13.77 0.77
N ASN A 96 5.11 -14.19 1.60
CA ASN A 96 5.25 -15.58 2.06
C ASN A 96 4.84 -15.82 3.51
N THR A 97 4.40 -14.81 4.24
CA THR A 97 3.95 -14.99 5.64
C THR A 97 2.64 -15.76 5.66
N ARG A 98 2.64 -16.94 6.29
CA ARG A 98 1.50 -17.85 6.40
C ARG A 98 1.37 -18.25 7.88
N GLY A 99 0.23 -17.96 8.50
CA GLY A 99 0.00 -18.30 9.91
C GLY A 99 -1.31 -17.72 10.44
N LYS A 100 -1.80 -18.24 11.58
CA LYS A 100 -3.05 -17.79 12.22
C LYS A 100 -3.02 -16.33 12.67
N GLY A 101 -1.83 -15.71 12.73
CA GLY A 101 -1.63 -14.31 13.06
C GLY A 101 -2.07 -13.31 11.98
N GLY A 102 -2.24 -13.74 10.74
CA GLY A 102 -2.47 -12.87 9.56
C GLY A 102 -1.16 -12.51 8.83
N LYS A 103 -1.28 -11.99 7.60
CA LYS A 103 -0.19 -11.61 6.70
C LYS A 103 0.56 -10.35 7.17
N TYR A 104 -0.17 -9.33 7.63
CA TYR A 104 0.37 -8.00 7.95
C TYR A 104 0.37 -7.70 9.45
N ARG A 105 -0.63 -8.20 10.18
CA ARG A 105 -0.86 -7.94 11.59
C ARG A 105 0.33 -8.31 12.51
N PRO A 106 1.04 -9.45 12.33
CA PRO A 106 2.21 -9.77 13.15
C PRO A 106 3.32 -8.72 13.09
N TYR A 107 3.47 -8.07 11.93
CA TYR A 107 4.51 -7.08 11.68
C TYR A 107 4.26 -5.72 12.33
N LEU A 108 3.02 -5.44 12.77
CA LEU A 108 2.71 -4.19 13.48
C LEU A 108 3.55 -4.02 14.75
N LEU A 109 3.70 -5.08 15.54
CA LEU A 109 4.48 -5.03 16.78
C LEU A 109 5.94 -5.42 16.55
N SER A 110 6.18 -6.48 15.76
CA SER A 110 7.55 -6.97 15.55
C SER A 110 8.44 -6.00 14.78
N MET A 111 7.87 -5.12 13.95
CA MET A 111 8.62 -4.07 13.24
C MET A 111 8.42 -2.69 13.88
N GLY A 112 7.24 -2.39 14.44
CA GLY A 112 6.95 -1.11 15.08
C GLY A 112 7.78 -0.85 16.34
N ILE A 113 8.00 -1.88 17.18
CA ILE A 113 8.82 -1.74 18.39
C ILE A 113 10.29 -1.46 18.05
N PRO A 114 10.96 -2.25 17.18
CA PRO A 114 12.31 -1.91 16.72
C PRO A 114 12.42 -0.52 16.10
N THR A 115 11.45 -0.08 15.29
CA THR A 115 11.44 1.26 14.71
C THR A 115 11.49 2.35 15.80
N ALA A 116 10.62 2.24 16.80
CA ALA A 116 10.60 3.20 17.91
C ALA A 116 11.91 3.17 18.70
N LEU A 117 12.45 1.99 19.01
CA LEU A 117 13.72 1.85 19.74
C LEU A 117 14.90 2.44 18.96
N ILE A 118 15.00 2.16 17.66
CA ILE A 118 16.03 2.73 16.80
C ILE A 118 15.92 4.25 16.77
N ALA A 119 14.70 4.81 16.66
CA ALA A 119 14.48 6.25 16.69
C ALA A 119 14.94 6.88 18.02
N LEU A 120 14.70 6.21 19.15
CA LEU A 120 15.18 6.66 20.46
C LEU A 120 16.70 6.63 20.54
N VAL A 121 17.32 5.51 20.13
CA VAL A 121 18.78 5.39 20.08
C VAL A 121 19.38 6.48 19.20
N TYR A 122 18.79 6.74 18.03
CA TYR A 122 19.25 7.77 17.10
C TYR A 122 19.37 9.15 17.77
N VAL A 123 18.35 9.55 18.54
CA VAL A 123 18.27 10.90 19.13
C VAL A 123 19.00 11.02 20.48
N TRP A 124 19.01 9.94 21.26
CA TRP A 124 19.66 9.89 22.57
C TRP A 124 21.15 9.53 22.51
N PHE A 125 21.67 9.11 21.36
CA PHE A 125 23.08 8.79 21.23
C PHE A 125 23.97 9.98 21.65
N PRO A 126 25.00 9.78 22.49
CA PRO A 126 25.82 10.86 23.03
C PRO A 126 26.89 11.30 22.00
N TYR A 127 26.45 11.93 20.91
CA TYR A 127 27.30 12.36 19.80
C TYR A 127 28.47 13.26 20.23
N SER A 128 28.27 14.17 21.18
CA SER A 128 29.31 15.07 21.69
C SER A 128 30.37 14.35 22.51
N TYR A 129 30.01 13.24 23.16
CA TYR A 129 30.95 12.45 23.96
C TYR A 129 31.91 11.63 23.09
N MET A 130 31.54 11.33 21.84
CA MET A 130 32.40 10.58 20.92
C MET A 130 33.72 11.29 20.61
N TYR A 131 33.71 12.62 20.60
CA TYR A 131 34.93 13.43 20.42
C TYR A 131 35.91 13.29 21.59
N LYS A 132 35.39 13.09 22.81
CA LYS A 132 36.23 12.84 24.00
C LYS A 132 36.75 11.40 24.04
N LEU A 133 35.92 10.44 23.65
CA LEU A 133 36.24 9.02 23.74
C LEU A 133 37.20 8.54 22.63
N PHE A 134 37.14 9.16 21.45
CA PHE A 134 37.99 8.83 20.31
C PHE A 134 38.79 10.06 19.86
N PRO A 135 39.86 10.42 20.58
CA PRO A 135 40.73 11.52 20.21
C PRO A 135 41.60 11.18 18.99
N GLY A 136 41.99 12.21 18.24
CA GLY A 136 42.86 12.12 17.05
C GLY A 136 42.12 12.34 15.74
N THR A 137 42.88 12.49 14.65
CA THR A 137 42.36 12.82 13.31
C THR A 137 42.54 11.64 12.34
N VAL A 138 41.56 11.47 11.44
CA VAL A 138 41.59 10.50 10.34
C VAL A 138 40.91 11.15 9.13
N LEU A 139 41.53 11.08 7.96
CA LEU A 139 41.00 11.64 6.71
C LEU A 139 40.57 13.13 6.81
N GLY A 140 41.33 13.93 7.57
CA GLY A 140 41.07 15.37 7.73
C GLY A 140 39.95 15.74 8.71
N TYR A 141 39.34 14.79 9.41
CA TYR A 141 38.33 15.03 10.45
C TYR A 141 38.69 14.31 11.76
N GLU A 142 38.15 14.76 12.89
CA GLU A 142 38.32 14.08 14.18
C GLU A 142 37.68 12.69 14.16
N LYS A 143 38.29 11.69 14.80
CA LYS A 143 37.76 10.32 14.86
C LYS A 143 36.35 10.27 15.47
N GLY A 144 36.07 11.11 16.46
CA GLY A 144 34.71 11.26 17.04
C GLY A 144 33.65 11.68 16.02
N TYR A 145 34.01 12.47 15.01
CA TYR A 145 33.11 12.83 13.90
C TYR A 145 32.78 11.62 13.03
N TRP A 146 33.79 10.82 12.67
CA TRP A 146 33.56 9.60 11.88
C TRP A 146 32.69 8.57 12.60
N ILE A 147 32.82 8.45 13.93
CA ILE A 147 31.93 7.61 14.74
C ILE A 147 30.49 8.14 14.70
N LYS A 148 30.29 9.47 14.82
CA LYS A 148 28.98 10.09 14.63
C LYS A 148 28.38 9.74 13.27
N VAL A 149 29.13 9.90 12.18
CA VAL A 149 28.70 9.57 10.80
C VAL A 149 28.33 8.08 10.69
N ALA A 150 29.13 7.18 11.24
CA ALA A 150 28.87 5.74 11.21
C ALA A 150 27.60 5.35 11.97
N VAL A 151 27.36 5.93 13.15
CA VAL A 151 26.15 5.67 13.95
C VAL A 151 24.90 6.17 13.24
N VAL A 152 24.96 7.37 12.67
CA VAL A 152 23.89 7.95 11.83
C VAL A 152 23.59 7.03 10.65
N PHE A 153 24.63 6.54 9.95
CA PHE A 153 24.48 5.60 8.83
C PHE A 153 23.81 4.29 9.25
N ILE A 154 24.28 3.66 10.34
CA ILE A 154 23.73 2.37 10.83
C ILE A 154 22.27 2.53 11.27
N CYS A 155 21.97 3.57 12.05
CA CYS A 155 20.60 3.83 12.49
C CYS A 155 19.69 4.16 11.30
N ASN A 156 20.19 4.92 10.32
CA ASN A 156 19.46 5.22 9.10
C ASN A 156 19.18 3.96 8.27
N LEU A 157 20.16 3.07 8.09
CA LEU A 157 20.00 1.80 7.40
C LEU A 157 18.97 0.91 8.11
N ALA A 158 19.02 0.83 9.45
CA ALA A 158 18.08 0.08 10.24
C ALA A 158 16.65 0.64 10.10
N LEU A 159 16.47 1.97 10.12
CA LEU A 159 15.18 2.59 9.84
C LEU A 159 14.71 2.31 8.41
N HIS A 160 15.60 2.36 7.42
CA HIS A 160 15.26 1.99 6.04
C HIS A 160 14.66 0.59 5.95
N PHE A 161 15.10 -0.37 6.77
CA PHE A 161 14.47 -1.69 6.86
C PHE A 161 13.20 -1.69 7.72
N PHE A 162 13.33 -1.47 9.03
CA PHE A 162 12.26 -1.67 10.03
C PHE A 162 11.10 -0.69 9.88
N PHE A 163 11.39 0.62 9.75
CA PHE A 163 10.33 1.63 9.63
C PHE A 163 9.51 1.44 8.35
N ASN A 164 10.17 1.24 7.21
CA ASN A 164 9.45 1.04 5.96
C ASN A 164 8.65 -0.27 6.00
N PHE A 165 9.15 -1.34 6.64
CA PHE A 165 8.36 -2.56 6.86
C PHE A 165 7.12 -2.26 7.69
N PHE A 166 7.28 -1.63 8.86
CA PHE A 166 6.17 -1.29 9.72
C PHE A 166 5.11 -0.45 8.98
N ARG A 167 5.55 0.57 8.24
CA ARG A 167 4.68 1.42 7.42
C ARG A 167 3.93 0.60 6.36
N ASP A 168 4.65 -0.22 5.59
CA ASP A 168 4.05 -1.07 4.56
C ASP A 168 3.02 -2.03 5.16
N ALA A 169 3.32 -2.62 6.32
CA ALA A 169 2.41 -3.53 7.01
C ALA A 169 1.13 -2.83 7.48
N TYR A 170 1.27 -1.65 8.08
CA TYR A 170 0.14 -0.89 8.59
C TYR A 170 -0.74 -0.30 7.48
N GLU A 171 -0.13 0.23 6.41
CA GLU A 171 -0.87 0.83 5.29
C GLU A 171 -1.61 -0.22 4.47
N ASN A 172 -1.02 -1.40 4.27
CA ASN A 172 -1.67 -2.47 3.52
C ASN A 172 -2.67 -3.30 4.34
N LEU A 173 -2.67 -3.17 5.69
CA LEU A 173 -3.56 -3.92 6.56
C LEU A 173 -5.04 -3.76 6.17
N ILE A 174 -5.47 -2.56 5.78
CA ILE A 174 -6.87 -2.31 5.39
C ILE A 174 -7.33 -3.19 4.22
N HIS A 175 -6.42 -3.58 3.32
CA HIS A 175 -6.75 -4.42 2.17
C HIS A 175 -7.09 -5.86 2.57
N VAL A 176 -6.72 -6.30 3.77
CA VAL A 176 -6.99 -7.66 4.27
C VAL A 176 -8.01 -7.71 5.42
N LEU A 177 -8.42 -6.56 5.97
CA LEU A 177 -9.42 -6.47 7.05
C LEU A 177 -10.87 -6.65 6.56
N SER A 178 -11.13 -6.34 5.28
CA SER A 178 -12.41 -6.56 4.63
C SER A 178 -12.17 -6.95 3.17
N PRO A 179 -12.94 -7.89 2.58
CA PRO A 179 -13.00 -8.12 1.14
C PRO A 179 -13.88 -7.10 0.38
N ASN A 180 -14.70 -6.30 1.09
CA ASN A 180 -15.60 -5.32 0.46
C ASN A 180 -14.90 -3.98 0.20
N THR A 181 -14.79 -3.59 -1.07
CA THR A 181 -14.14 -2.33 -1.51
C THR A 181 -14.81 -1.07 -0.95
N GLN A 182 -16.15 -1.04 -0.85
CA GLN A 182 -16.85 0.13 -0.32
C GLN A 182 -16.59 0.28 1.18
N GLU A 183 -16.57 -0.83 1.92
CA GLU A 183 -16.24 -0.83 3.33
C GLU A 183 -14.82 -0.33 3.60
N ARG A 184 -13.83 -0.80 2.81
CA ARG A 184 -12.45 -0.28 2.88
C ARG A 184 -12.40 1.22 2.66
N THR A 185 -13.14 1.74 1.68
CA THR A 185 -13.18 3.17 1.34
C THR A 185 -13.78 4.01 2.48
N ASP A 186 -14.89 3.55 3.07
CA ASP A 186 -15.51 4.23 4.21
C ASP A 186 -14.56 4.28 5.42
N VAL A 187 -13.90 3.16 5.73
CA VAL A 187 -12.93 3.07 6.82
C VAL A 187 -11.69 3.92 6.54
N LEU A 188 -11.22 3.96 5.29
CA LEU A 188 -10.12 4.83 4.87
C LEU A 188 -10.46 6.31 5.08
N ALA A 189 -11.69 6.74 4.80
CA ALA A 189 -12.11 8.12 5.03
C ALA A 189 -12.11 8.49 6.53
N VAL A 190 -12.60 7.59 7.40
CA VAL A 190 -12.57 7.78 8.86
C VAL A 190 -11.13 7.74 9.39
N LYS A 191 -10.35 6.73 8.96
CA LYS A 191 -8.91 6.65 9.22
C LYS A 191 -8.25 7.97 8.84
N ALA A 192 -8.59 8.52 7.67
CA ALA A 192 -7.95 9.69 7.09
C ALA A 192 -8.08 10.97 7.95
N VAL A 193 -9.21 11.11 8.64
CA VAL A 193 -9.42 12.24 9.54
C VAL A 193 -8.76 11.99 10.90
N VAL A 194 -8.79 10.75 11.40
CA VAL A 194 -8.35 10.44 12.77
C VAL A 194 -6.83 10.40 12.88
N TYR A 195 -6.12 9.79 11.93
CA TYR A 195 -4.67 9.65 11.99
C TYR A 195 -3.89 10.95 11.78
N SER A 196 -4.47 11.93 11.07
CA SER A 196 -3.87 13.24 10.82
C SER A 196 -3.64 14.05 12.11
N LEU A 197 -4.32 13.64 13.20
CA LEU A 197 -4.10 14.15 14.54
C LEU A 197 -2.66 13.95 15.02
N ALA A 198 -1.99 12.83 14.69
CA ALA A 198 -0.62 12.60 15.15
C ALA A 198 0.36 13.67 14.60
N PRO A 199 0.44 13.91 13.28
CA PRO A 199 1.19 15.04 12.72
C PRO A 199 0.78 16.40 13.31
N SER A 200 -0.52 16.67 13.49
CA SER A 200 -1.00 17.93 14.07
C SER A 200 -0.52 18.13 15.51
N ILE A 201 -0.57 17.08 16.34
CA ILE A 201 -0.07 17.12 17.72
C ILE A 201 1.44 17.40 17.70
N MET A 202 2.20 16.74 16.84
CA MET A 202 3.66 16.96 16.75
C MET A 202 4.00 18.39 16.29
N ASN A 203 3.25 18.93 15.32
CA ASN A 203 3.42 20.30 14.84
C ASN A 203 3.11 21.37 15.89
N ILE A 204 2.30 21.04 16.92
CA ILE A 204 2.02 21.94 18.05
C ILE A 204 3.01 21.69 19.19
N ALA A 205 3.23 20.43 19.56
CA ALA A 205 4.03 20.06 20.72
C ALA A 205 5.53 20.34 20.55
N ASN A 206 6.10 20.09 19.35
CA ASN A 206 7.51 20.32 19.10
C ASN A 206 7.93 21.81 19.24
N PRO A 207 7.21 22.80 18.67
CA PRO A 207 7.49 24.20 18.94
C PRO A 207 7.37 24.56 20.42
N ILE A 208 6.31 24.13 21.12
CA ILE A 208 6.12 24.44 22.54
C ILE A 208 7.30 23.92 23.39
N ILE A 209 7.74 22.68 23.13
CA ILE A 209 8.90 22.11 23.84
C ILE A 209 10.19 22.85 23.47
N ALA A 210 10.35 23.28 22.22
CA ALA A 210 11.48 24.12 21.83
C ALA A 210 11.48 25.47 22.56
N GLN A 211 10.30 26.07 22.78
CA GLN A 211 10.18 27.31 23.55
C GLN A 211 10.60 27.14 25.01
N ILE A 212 10.21 26.02 25.63
CA ILE A 212 10.45 25.78 27.06
C ILE A 212 11.89 25.30 27.33
N PHE A 213 12.45 24.44 26.47
CA PHE A 213 13.68 23.68 26.76
C PHE A 213 14.83 23.96 25.80
N ALA A 214 14.65 24.78 24.77
CA ALA A 214 15.66 24.98 23.74
C ALA A 214 15.72 26.42 23.20
N ASP A 215 15.32 27.42 23.98
CA ASP A 215 15.39 28.85 23.61
C ASP A 215 14.75 29.14 22.25
N ASN A 216 13.57 28.58 22.00
CA ASN A 216 12.83 28.63 20.73
C ASN A 216 13.53 27.93 19.54
N ASN A 217 14.66 27.26 19.74
CA ASN A 217 15.39 26.58 18.69
C ASN A 217 14.88 25.15 18.46
N GLN A 218 13.98 25.00 17.48
CA GLN A 218 13.44 23.69 17.07
C GLN A 218 14.48 22.74 16.45
N THR A 219 15.66 23.24 16.09
CA THR A 219 16.75 22.40 15.57
C THR A 219 17.62 21.81 16.69
N ASN A 220 17.38 22.18 17.95
CA ASN A 220 18.12 21.62 19.07
C ASN A 220 17.68 20.16 19.35
N LEU A 221 18.67 19.26 19.47
CA LEU A 221 18.45 17.83 19.71
C LEU A 221 17.69 17.55 21.02
N ILE A 222 17.74 18.45 22.01
CA ILE A 222 17.02 18.33 23.30
C ILE A 222 15.50 18.21 23.07
N VAL A 223 14.95 18.95 22.11
CA VAL A 223 13.52 18.92 21.79
C VAL A 223 13.10 17.50 21.40
N TYR A 224 13.89 16.86 20.55
CA TYR A 224 13.66 15.50 20.07
C TYR A 224 13.89 14.46 21.18
N ARG A 225 14.87 14.69 22.06
CA ARG A 225 15.13 13.81 23.22
C ARG A 225 13.97 13.73 24.20
N ILE A 226 13.20 14.82 24.35
CA ILE A 226 12.02 14.88 25.22
C ILE A 226 10.78 14.33 24.49
N THR A 227 10.56 14.75 23.25
CA THR A 227 9.34 14.41 22.49
C THR A 227 9.29 12.96 22.03
N TYR A 228 10.41 12.40 21.57
CA TYR A 228 10.43 11.07 20.92
C TYR A 228 10.06 9.93 21.87
N PRO A 229 10.51 9.88 23.14
CA PRO A 229 10.03 8.90 24.12
C PRO A 229 8.52 8.92 24.32
N ILE A 230 7.92 10.12 24.38
CA ILE A 230 6.47 10.29 24.58
C ILE A 230 5.72 9.72 23.37
N TYR A 231 6.14 10.11 22.16
CA TYR A 231 5.54 9.62 20.91
C TYR A 231 5.74 8.11 20.72
N ALA A 232 6.89 7.57 21.12
CA ALA A 232 7.17 6.14 21.05
C ALA A 232 6.26 5.33 21.99
N VAL A 233 6.08 5.76 23.24
CA VAL A 233 5.22 5.08 24.22
C VAL A 233 3.75 5.12 23.79
N ILE A 234 3.25 6.30 23.41
CA ILE A 234 1.88 6.45 22.90
C ILE A 234 1.71 5.65 21.60
N GLY A 235 2.71 5.72 20.72
CA GLY A 235 2.75 5.05 19.43
C GLY A 235 2.60 3.54 19.54
N ILE A 236 3.44 2.91 20.37
CA ILE A 236 3.41 1.47 20.63
C ILE A 236 2.11 1.09 21.34
N GLY A 237 1.71 1.84 22.39
CA GLY A 237 0.50 1.55 23.16
C GLY A 237 -0.76 1.51 22.31
N LEU A 238 -0.95 2.49 21.43
CA LEU A 238 -2.09 2.56 20.52
C LEU A 238 -1.98 1.55 19.36
N THR A 239 -0.78 1.23 18.90
CA THR A 239 -0.57 0.18 17.89
C THR A 239 -0.89 -1.22 18.45
N ILE A 240 -0.65 -1.47 19.74
CA ILE A 240 -1.10 -2.69 20.43
C ILE A 240 -2.62 -2.78 20.40
N VAL A 241 -3.36 -1.67 20.49
CA VAL A 241 -4.83 -1.67 20.36
C VAL A 241 -5.27 -2.14 18.97
N VAL A 242 -4.58 -1.69 17.91
CA VAL A 242 -4.83 -2.17 16.53
C VAL A 242 -4.56 -3.66 16.45
N TRP A 243 -3.38 -4.09 16.89
CA TRP A 243 -2.98 -5.49 16.86
C TRP A 243 -3.95 -6.38 17.65
N ALA A 244 -4.35 -5.99 18.85
CA ALA A 244 -5.20 -6.83 19.70
C ALA A 244 -6.65 -6.96 19.19
N ASN A 245 -7.17 -5.92 18.53
CA ASN A 245 -8.60 -5.85 18.19
C ASN A 245 -8.92 -6.06 16.71
N THR A 246 -7.92 -6.15 15.83
CA THR A 246 -8.15 -6.44 14.41
C THR A 246 -7.91 -7.91 14.08
N LYS A 247 -8.69 -8.46 13.12
CA LYS A 247 -8.46 -9.78 12.53
C LYS A 247 -8.45 -9.66 11.02
N GLU A 248 -7.46 -10.28 10.39
CA GLU A 248 -7.41 -10.39 8.94
C GLU A 248 -8.42 -11.44 8.48
N LYS A 249 -9.27 -11.08 7.52
CA LYS A 249 -10.41 -11.91 7.08
C LYS A 249 -10.15 -12.61 5.76
N ILE A 250 -9.14 -12.15 5.02
CA ILE A 250 -8.67 -12.79 3.80
C ILE A 250 -7.51 -13.71 4.19
N VAL A 251 -7.81 -14.82 4.85
CA VAL A 251 -6.83 -15.92 4.96
C VAL A 251 -6.82 -16.59 3.59
N GLN A 252 -5.79 -16.31 2.80
CA GLN A 252 -5.60 -16.92 1.49
C GLN A 252 -5.77 -18.44 1.61
N ALA A 253 -6.49 -19.05 0.66
CA ALA A 253 -6.68 -20.50 0.64
C ALA A 253 -5.30 -21.19 0.70
N LYS A 254 -5.12 -22.07 1.69
CA LYS A 254 -3.88 -22.84 1.89
C LYS A 254 -3.53 -23.72 0.69
N THR A 255 -4.51 -24.02 -0.16
CA THR A 255 -4.47 -25.01 -1.23
C THR A 255 -3.91 -24.55 -2.58
N HIS A 256 -3.51 -23.28 -2.74
CA HIS A 256 -2.80 -22.86 -3.96
C HIS A 256 -1.62 -21.94 -3.64
N THR A 257 -0.46 -22.52 -3.30
CA THR A 257 0.69 -21.70 -2.88
C THR A 257 2.02 -22.16 -3.47
N VAL A 258 2.15 -22.08 -4.80
CA VAL A 258 3.49 -21.92 -5.37
C VAL A 258 4.04 -20.60 -4.84
N GLN A 259 5.15 -20.62 -4.10
CA GLN A 259 5.88 -19.41 -3.74
C GLN A 259 6.13 -18.61 -5.02
N VAL A 260 5.55 -17.41 -5.11
CA VAL A 260 5.80 -16.56 -6.28
C VAL A 260 7.27 -16.15 -6.22
N ARG A 261 8.08 -16.67 -7.15
CA ARG A 261 9.51 -16.37 -7.21
C ARG A 261 9.70 -14.86 -7.22
N PHE A 262 10.50 -14.32 -6.30
CA PHE A 262 10.81 -12.88 -6.24
C PHE A 262 11.12 -12.28 -7.62
N MET A 263 12.01 -12.91 -8.38
CA MET A 263 12.38 -12.46 -9.73
C MET A 263 11.27 -12.63 -10.78
N ASP A 264 10.35 -13.59 -10.61
CA ASP A 264 9.19 -13.70 -11.50
C ASP A 264 8.16 -12.65 -11.17
N ALA A 265 7.84 -12.48 -9.89
CA ALA A 265 6.90 -11.46 -9.43
C ALA A 265 7.38 -10.05 -9.83
N LEU A 266 8.68 -9.76 -9.64
CA LEU A 266 9.31 -8.52 -10.08
C LEU A 266 9.20 -8.36 -11.61
N ARG A 267 9.50 -9.42 -12.38
CA ARG A 267 9.37 -9.41 -13.84
C ARG A 267 7.93 -9.20 -14.31
N GLU A 268 6.95 -9.83 -13.65
CA GLU A 268 5.53 -9.69 -14.00
C GLU A 268 5.01 -8.29 -13.68
N VAL A 269 5.37 -7.72 -12.52
CA VAL A 269 5.05 -6.31 -12.20
C VAL A 269 5.74 -5.37 -13.18
N ALA A 270 6.99 -5.64 -13.57
CA ALA A 270 7.72 -4.85 -14.55
C ALA A 270 7.13 -4.91 -15.98
N LYS A 271 6.19 -5.82 -16.29
CA LYS A 271 5.44 -5.80 -17.57
C LYS A 271 4.17 -4.94 -17.49
N ASN A 272 3.78 -4.49 -16.30
CA ASN A 272 2.55 -3.75 -16.11
C ASN A 272 2.70 -2.31 -16.66
N LYS A 273 2.06 -2.04 -17.80
CA LYS A 273 2.13 -0.72 -18.44
C LYS A 273 1.61 0.41 -17.55
N TYR A 274 0.59 0.16 -16.73
CA TYR A 274 -0.03 1.19 -15.90
C TYR A 274 0.85 1.55 -14.71
N PHE A 275 1.55 0.57 -14.15
CA PHE A 275 2.60 0.83 -13.17
C PHE A 275 3.64 1.80 -13.71
N TRP A 276 4.18 1.55 -14.91
CA TRP A 276 5.18 2.44 -15.50
C TRP A 276 4.64 3.83 -15.82
N ILE A 277 3.39 3.95 -16.26
CA ILE A 277 2.77 5.27 -16.49
C ILE A 277 2.75 6.10 -15.21
N ILE A 278 2.31 5.52 -14.09
CA ILE A 278 2.27 6.22 -12.79
C ILE A 278 3.68 6.47 -12.24
N ALA A 279 4.59 5.50 -12.36
CA ALA A 279 5.96 5.63 -11.88
C ALA A 279 6.72 6.72 -12.66
N LEU A 280 6.60 6.74 -13.99
CA LEU A 280 7.22 7.75 -14.85
C LEU A 280 6.66 9.15 -14.57
N ALA A 281 5.36 9.29 -14.29
CA ALA A 281 4.77 10.58 -13.91
C ALA A 281 5.48 11.16 -12.67
N GLY A 282 5.65 10.35 -11.63
CA GLY A 282 6.36 10.77 -10.42
C GLY A 282 7.85 11.08 -10.65
N TRP A 283 8.53 10.32 -11.51
CA TRP A 283 9.96 10.53 -11.76
C TRP A 283 10.24 11.73 -12.66
N LEU A 284 9.42 11.95 -13.67
CA LEU A 284 9.50 13.12 -14.56
C LEU A 284 9.07 14.40 -13.83
N GLY A 285 8.17 14.28 -12.86
CA GLY A 285 7.68 15.37 -12.02
C GLY A 285 8.65 15.89 -10.95
N PHE A 286 9.88 15.39 -10.85
CA PHE A 286 10.77 15.68 -9.71
C PHE A 286 11.04 17.17 -9.46
N LEU A 287 11.08 18.00 -10.51
CA LEU A 287 11.31 19.44 -10.39
C LEU A 287 10.11 20.19 -9.80
N GLU A 288 8.92 19.59 -9.78
CA GLU A 288 7.72 20.20 -9.19
C GLU A 288 7.98 20.65 -7.75
N LEU A 289 8.85 19.96 -7.00
CA LEU A 289 9.18 20.33 -5.63
C LEU A 289 10.08 21.57 -5.50
N ALA A 290 10.61 22.13 -6.59
CA ALA A 290 11.54 23.26 -6.57
C ALA A 290 10.94 24.54 -5.96
N TYR A 291 9.63 24.75 -6.08
CA TYR A 291 8.95 25.89 -5.46
C TYR A 291 8.62 25.68 -3.97
N GLY A 292 8.87 24.48 -3.41
CA GLY A 292 8.43 24.11 -2.06
C GLY A 292 8.95 25.04 -0.95
N ASN A 293 10.11 25.65 -1.15
CA ASN A 293 10.70 26.60 -0.20
C ASN A 293 10.42 28.08 -0.54
N ILE A 294 9.57 28.38 -1.52
CA ILE A 294 9.42 29.76 -2.01
C ILE A 294 8.83 30.71 -0.96
N LEU A 295 7.87 30.24 -0.14
CA LEU A 295 7.35 31.01 0.98
C LEU A 295 8.40 31.19 2.08
N LEU A 296 9.20 30.16 2.34
CA LEU A 296 10.29 30.25 3.31
C LEU A 296 11.32 31.30 2.85
N TYR A 297 11.73 31.27 1.57
CA TYR A 297 12.66 32.26 1.03
C TYR A 297 12.09 33.67 1.01
N SER A 298 10.81 33.82 0.65
CA SER A 298 10.09 35.09 0.69
C SER A 298 10.05 35.68 2.12
N GLN A 299 9.88 34.84 3.15
CA GLN A 299 9.87 35.28 4.54
C GLN A 299 11.27 35.52 5.10
N SER A 300 12.16 34.52 5.01
CA SER A 300 13.47 34.52 5.67
C SER A 300 14.47 35.47 5.00
N TYR A 301 14.50 35.52 3.67
CA TYR A 301 15.48 36.33 2.92
C TYR A 301 14.85 37.58 2.29
N GLY A 302 13.56 37.51 1.96
CA GLY A 302 12.78 38.63 1.43
C GLY A 302 12.22 39.58 2.49
N HIS A 303 12.26 39.21 3.77
CA HIS A 303 11.71 39.98 4.90
C HIS A 303 10.26 40.45 4.68
N THR A 304 9.47 39.69 3.90
CA THR A 304 8.14 40.12 3.45
C THR A 304 7.08 40.10 4.56
N VAL A 305 7.24 39.22 5.54
CA VAL A 305 6.35 39.06 6.70
C VAL A 305 7.14 38.61 7.94
N ASP A 306 6.54 38.80 9.12
CA ASP A 306 7.06 38.26 10.38
C ASP A 306 6.77 36.74 10.52
N GLY A 307 7.40 36.10 11.51
CA GLY A 307 7.23 34.68 11.77
C GLY A 307 5.79 34.29 12.16
N ALA A 308 5.05 35.19 12.80
CA ALA A 308 3.67 34.95 13.21
C ALA A 308 2.72 34.85 11.99
N ARG A 309 2.83 35.80 11.04
CA ARG A 309 2.06 35.78 9.79
C ARG A 309 2.45 34.61 8.90
N TYR A 310 3.72 34.22 8.89
CA TYR A 310 4.19 33.03 8.19
C TYR A 310 3.57 31.74 8.75
N ALA A 311 3.57 31.56 10.07
CA ALA A 311 2.94 30.41 10.72
C ALA A 311 1.41 30.39 10.48
N PHE A 312 0.77 31.56 10.53
CA PHE A 312 -0.64 31.71 10.20
C PHE A 312 -0.95 31.33 8.75
N ALA A 313 -0.12 31.75 7.78
CA ALA A 313 -0.28 31.37 6.38
C ALA A 313 -0.21 29.85 6.17
N TRP A 314 0.74 29.16 6.80
CA TRP A 314 0.81 27.69 6.75
C TRP A 314 -0.39 27.00 7.38
N THR A 315 -0.98 27.60 8.41
CA THR A 315 -2.23 27.09 9.01
C THR A 315 -3.39 27.17 8.01
N ILE A 316 -3.49 28.28 7.26
CA ILE A 316 -4.49 28.44 6.19
C ILE A 316 -4.24 27.45 5.04
N ILE A 317 -2.99 27.32 4.57
CA ILE A 317 -2.60 26.37 3.51
C ILE A 317 -2.92 24.94 3.92
N GLY A 318 -2.61 24.53 5.15
CA GLY A 318 -2.92 23.20 5.66
C GLY A 318 -4.42 22.89 5.69
N ASN A 319 -5.27 23.91 5.91
CA ASN A 319 -6.73 23.73 5.87
C ASN A 319 -7.26 23.45 4.45
N ALA A 320 -6.55 23.86 3.38
CA ALA A 320 -6.97 23.61 2.00
C ALA A 320 -7.17 22.11 1.72
N SER A 321 -6.30 21.27 2.30
CA SER A 321 -6.33 19.82 2.07
C SER A 321 -7.60 19.15 2.59
N LEU A 322 -8.22 19.69 3.67
CA LEU A 322 -9.51 19.19 4.18
C LEU A 322 -10.60 19.28 3.11
N TRP A 323 -10.67 20.43 2.43
CA TRP A 323 -11.71 20.71 1.44
C TRP A 323 -11.53 19.87 0.19
N GLY A 324 -10.31 19.77 -0.35
CA GLY A 324 -10.09 18.94 -1.53
C GLY A 324 -10.34 17.46 -1.26
N MET A 325 -9.98 16.95 -0.07
CA MET A 325 -10.36 15.59 0.33
C MET A 325 -11.87 15.40 0.45
N LEU A 326 -12.58 16.34 1.04
CA LEU A 326 -14.05 16.27 1.20
C LEU A 326 -14.76 16.20 -0.15
N PHE A 327 -14.28 16.95 -1.15
CA PHE A 327 -14.88 17.00 -2.48
C PHE A 327 -14.36 15.94 -3.46
N ALA A 328 -13.23 15.29 -3.19
CA ALA A 328 -12.66 14.29 -4.10
C ALA A 328 -13.64 13.16 -4.49
N PRO A 329 -14.42 12.55 -3.58
CA PRO A 329 -15.37 11.50 -3.94
C PRO A 329 -16.44 11.99 -4.93
N PHE A 330 -16.86 13.25 -4.80
CA PHE A 330 -17.81 13.86 -5.73
C PHE A 330 -17.19 14.02 -7.12
N PHE A 331 -15.96 14.51 -7.21
CA PHE A 331 -15.25 14.66 -8.49
C PHE A 331 -15.01 13.31 -9.16
N VAL A 332 -14.52 12.32 -8.41
CA VAL A 332 -14.27 10.96 -8.93
C VAL A 332 -15.56 10.32 -9.44
N LYS A 333 -16.66 10.39 -8.66
CA LYS A 333 -17.95 9.82 -9.08
C LYS A 333 -18.54 10.50 -10.31
N ARG A 334 -18.29 11.81 -10.49
CA ARG A 334 -18.89 12.58 -11.58
C ARG A 334 -18.09 12.53 -12.88
N PHE A 335 -16.75 12.58 -12.78
CA PHE A 335 -15.87 12.76 -13.92
C PHE A 335 -15.00 11.51 -14.23
N GLY A 336 -14.91 10.57 -13.28
CA GLY A 336 -14.08 9.38 -13.38
C GLY A 336 -12.61 9.64 -13.00
N LYS A 337 -11.93 8.62 -12.49
CA LYS A 337 -10.56 8.74 -11.94
C LYS A 337 -9.55 9.36 -12.90
N LYS A 338 -9.49 8.90 -14.16
CA LYS A 338 -8.54 9.41 -15.18
C LYS A 338 -8.67 10.92 -15.40
N ARG A 339 -9.89 11.42 -15.60
CA ARG A 339 -10.11 12.84 -15.91
C ARG A 339 -9.78 13.71 -14.71
N VAL A 340 -10.18 13.28 -13.52
CA VAL A 340 -9.85 13.98 -12.27
C VAL A 340 -8.33 14.08 -12.10
N LEU A 341 -7.61 12.97 -12.30
CA LEU A 341 -6.15 12.93 -12.18
C LEU A 341 -5.47 13.95 -13.12
N ILE A 342 -5.84 13.94 -14.41
CA ILE A 342 -5.27 14.84 -15.42
C ILE A 342 -5.61 16.30 -15.09
N THR A 343 -6.88 16.59 -14.75
CA THR A 343 -7.30 17.96 -14.43
C THR A 343 -6.61 18.50 -13.18
N VAL A 344 -6.49 17.69 -12.12
CA VAL A 344 -5.79 18.09 -10.88
C VAL A 344 -4.33 18.43 -11.19
N ASN A 345 -3.63 17.56 -11.93
CA ASN A 345 -2.23 17.79 -12.27
C ASN A 345 -2.05 19.01 -13.20
N LEU A 346 -2.94 19.24 -14.16
CA LEU A 346 -2.93 20.47 -14.98
C LEU A 346 -3.20 21.72 -14.14
N MET A 347 -4.11 21.66 -13.15
CA MET A 347 -4.34 22.77 -12.23
C MET A 347 -3.11 23.04 -11.38
N ASN A 348 -2.34 22.02 -10.98
CA ASN A 348 -1.07 22.23 -10.28
C ASN A 348 -0.09 23.04 -11.13
N VAL A 349 0.07 22.71 -12.42
CA VAL A 349 0.90 23.46 -13.37
C VAL A 349 0.48 24.93 -13.43
N VAL A 350 -0.83 25.18 -13.61
CA VAL A 350 -1.36 26.54 -13.69
C VAL A 350 -1.11 27.30 -12.39
N CYS A 351 -1.36 26.69 -11.22
CA CYS A 351 -1.17 27.35 -9.92
C CYS A 351 0.30 27.69 -9.66
N ILE A 352 1.23 26.81 -10.06
CA ILE A 352 2.67 27.08 -9.93
C ILE A 352 3.07 28.24 -10.86
N LEU A 353 2.70 28.20 -12.14
CA LEU A 353 3.05 29.26 -13.09
C LEU A 353 2.39 30.60 -12.76
N MET A 354 1.18 30.61 -12.17
CA MET A 354 0.52 31.83 -11.70
C MET A 354 1.32 32.56 -10.61
N MET A 355 2.23 31.89 -9.90
CA MET A 355 3.13 32.57 -8.96
C MET A 355 3.99 33.62 -9.66
N LEU A 356 4.34 33.44 -10.94
CA LEU A 356 5.14 34.40 -11.71
C LEU A 356 4.46 35.76 -11.87
N VAL A 357 3.12 35.81 -11.82
CA VAL A 357 2.36 37.06 -11.97
C VAL A 357 2.72 38.06 -10.89
N ASN A 358 2.89 37.61 -9.64
CA ASN A 358 3.25 38.48 -8.53
C ASN A 358 4.06 37.73 -7.46
N PHE A 359 5.22 37.20 -7.86
CA PHE A 359 6.08 36.40 -6.98
C PHE A 359 6.73 37.20 -5.83
N ARG A 360 6.67 38.54 -5.88
CA ARG A 360 7.14 39.42 -4.80
C ARG A 360 6.12 39.55 -3.67
N SER A 361 4.83 39.36 -3.95
CA SER A 361 3.78 39.43 -2.95
C SER A 361 3.65 38.11 -2.18
N PHE A 362 3.93 38.15 -0.88
CA PHE A 362 3.80 37.00 0.01
C PHE A 362 2.38 36.40 -0.03
N TRP A 363 1.35 37.24 0.08
CA TRP A 363 -0.04 36.78 0.10
C TRP A 363 -0.51 36.23 -1.24
N TRP A 364 0.04 36.71 -2.36
CA TRP A 364 -0.23 36.10 -3.67
C TRP A 364 0.31 34.67 -3.74
N LEU A 365 1.57 34.46 -3.30
CA LEU A 365 2.16 33.12 -3.20
C LEU A 365 1.32 32.20 -2.31
N VAL A 366 0.82 32.70 -1.17
CA VAL A 366 -0.07 31.95 -0.27
C VAL A 366 -1.35 31.52 -0.99
N ILE A 367 -1.99 32.39 -1.77
CA ILE A 367 -3.20 32.05 -2.55
C ILE A 367 -2.89 30.96 -3.58
N CYS A 368 -1.83 31.12 -4.37
CA CYS A 368 -1.42 30.13 -5.36
C CYS A 368 -1.14 28.77 -4.73
N ILE A 369 -0.43 28.74 -3.60
CA ILE A 369 -0.09 27.51 -2.88
C ILE A 369 -1.33 26.90 -2.23
N TRP A 370 -2.23 27.70 -1.67
CA TRP A 370 -3.49 27.23 -1.10
C TRP A 370 -4.35 26.52 -2.15
N ILE A 371 -4.50 27.11 -3.34
CA ILE A 371 -5.24 26.49 -4.45
C ILE A 371 -4.52 25.23 -4.94
N ASN A 372 -3.18 25.24 -5.03
CA ASN A 372 -2.40 24.05 -5.37
C ASN A 372 -2.63 22.91 -4.36
N TYR A 373 -2.59 23.18 -3.05
CA TYR A 373 -2.85 22.19 -1.99
C TYR A 373 -4.31 21.69 -2.00
N LEU A 374 -5.27 22.57 -2.32
CA LEU A 374 -6.67 22.19 -2.51
C LEU A 374 -6.78 21.11 -3.59
N PHE A 375 -6.21 21.33 -4.78
CA PHE A 375 -6.25 20.35 -5.87
C PHE A 375 -5.38 19.13 -5.57
N GLY A 376 -4.15 19.31 -5.06
CA GLY A 376 -3.25 18.22 -4.70
C GLY A 376 -3.83 17.26 -3.65
N SER A 377 -4.69 17.73 -2.75
CA SER A 377 -5.36 16.85 -1.79
C SER A 377 -6.41 15.91 -2.41
N VAL A 378 -6.95 16.23 -3.60
CA VAL A 378 -7.82 15.33 -4.38
C VAL A 378 -7.04 14.11 -4.87
N GLU A 379 -5.75 14.30 -5.18
CA GLU A 379 -4.85 13.23 -5.59
C GLU A 379 -4.62 12.22 -4.45
N GLN A 380 -4.62 12.66 -3.19
CA GLN A 380 -4.45 11.75 -2.04
C GLN A 380 -5.56 10.69 -1.94
N ILE A 381 -6.74 10.93 -2.52
CA ILE A 381 -7.84 9.96 -2.61
C ILE A 381 -7.78 9.17 -3.92
N THR A 382 -7.38 9.82 -5.01
CA THR A 382 -7.38 9.22 -6.35
C THR A 382 -6.21 8.24 -6.54
N THR A 383 -5.04 8.56 -5.99
CA THR A 383 -3.82 7.74 -6.11
C THR A 383 -3.96 6.36 -5.49
N PRO A 384 -4.44 6.18 -4.24
CA PRO A 384 -4.70 4.84 -3.69
C PRO A 384 -5.70 4.03 -4.53
N ALA A 385 -6.73 4.67 -5.09
CA ALA A 385 -7.71 4.01 -5.95
C ALA A 385 -7.08 3.52 -7.27
N ILE A 386 -6.25 4.36 -7.91
CA ILE A 386 -5.48 3.98 -9.10
C ILE A 386 -4.49 2.85 -8.79
N GLN A 387 -3.84 2.90 -7.62
CA GLN A 387 -2.92 1.84 -7.20
C GLN A 387 -3.65 0.51 -6.95
N ALA A 388 -4.92 0.53 -6.54
CA ALA A 388 -5.75 -0.68 -6.49
C ALA A 388 -6.06 -1.21 -7.89
N ASP A 389 -6.48 -0.34 -8.81
CA ASP A 389 -6.77 -0.68 -10.21
C ASP A 389 -5.58 -1.34 -10.92
N ILE A 390 -4.35 -0.85 -10.67
CA ILE A 390 -3.12 -1.42 -11.26
C ILE A 390 -2.87 -2.84 -10.76
N ARG A 391 -3.18 -3.12 -9.48
CA ARG A 391 -3.05 -4.45 -8.88
C ARG A 391 -4.13 -5.40 -9.41
N ASP A 392 -5.37 -4.94 -9.55
CA ASP A 392 -6.44 -5.74 -10.15
C ASP A 392 -6.12 -6.05 -11.62
N TYR A 393 -5.56 -5.08 -12.37
CA TYR A 393 -5.05 -5.33 -13.72
C TYR A 393 -3.90 -6.33 -13.75
N GLN A 394 -3.02 -6.31 -12.76
CA GLN A 394 -1.93 -7.28 -12.62
C GLN A 394 -2.48 -8.69 -12.40
N GLN A 395 -3.47 -8.85 -11.52
CA GLN A 395 -4.14 -10.12 -11.29
C GLN A 395 -4.84 -10.60 -12.57
N TYR A 396 -5.50 -9.69 -13.30
CA TYR A 396 -6.11 -10.01 -14.59
C TYR A 396 -5.09 -10.49 -15.63
N LYS A 397 -3.89 -9.90 -15.66
CA LYS A 397 -2.84 -10.29 -16.63
C LYS A 397 -2.03 -11.51 -16.24
N SER A 398 -1.70 -11.68 -14.96
CA SER A 398 -0.83 -12.76 -14.48
C SER A 398 -1.59 -13.96 -13.93
N GLY A 399 -2.88 -13.81 -13.62
CA GLY A 399 -3.69 -14.81 -12.91
C GLY A 399 -3.44 -14.85 -11.40
N GLU A 400 -2.28 -14.36 -10.95
CA GLU A 400 -1.87 -14.38 -9.55
C GLU A 400 -2.02 -12.99 -8.92
N ARG A 401 -2.45 -12.96 -7.66
CA ARG A 401 -2.53 -11.72 -6.89
C ARG A 401 -1.15 -11.36 -6.32
N ILE A 402 -0.47 -10.42 -6.97
CA ILE A 402 0.86 -9.93 -6.58
C ILE A 402 0.72 -8.53 -5.95
N ASP A 403 0.62 -8.45 -4.62
CA ASP A 403 0.43 -7.16 -3.94
C ASP A 403 1.76 -6.50 -3.48
N GLY A 404 2.72 -7.26 -2.94
CA GLY A 404 3.93 -6.71 -2.30
C GLY A 404 5.01 -6.22 -3.26
N MET A 405 5.16 -6.86 -4.42
CA MET A 405 6.30 -6.61 -5.33
C MET A 405 6.23 -5.28 -6.08
N PHE A 406 5.08 -4.60 -6.09
CA PHE A 406 4.94 -3.24 -6.60
C PHE A 406 5.87 -2.26 -5.90
N ALA A 407 6.02 -2.38 -4.57
CA ALA A 407 6.95 -1.53 -3.82
C ALA A 407 8.40 -1.80 -4.22
N ALA A 408 8.77 -3.07 -4.45
CA ALA A 408 10.12 -3.45 -4.87
C ALA A 408 10.46 -2.89 -6.25
N VAL A 409 9.58 -3.02 -7.25
CA VAL A 409 9.81 -2.44 -8.59
C VAL A 409 9.85 -0.91 -8.52
N ALA A 410 9.02 -0.28 -7.67
CA ALA A 410 9.03 1.17 -7.48
C ALA A 410 10.37 1.70 -6.98
N THR A 411 11.18 0.89 -6.27
CA THR A 411 12.51 1.31 -5.82
C THR A 411 13.52 1.56 -6.95
N ILE A 412 13.28 1.06 -8.17
CA ILE A 412 14.05 1.47 -9.37
C ILE A 412 14.01 2.99 -9.52
N GLY A 413 12.87 3.58 -9.17
CA GLY A 413 12.67 5.02 -9.14
C GLY A 413 13.61 5.76 -8.23
N ASN A 414 14.07 5.15 -7.14
CA ASN A 414 15.01 5.78 -6.23
C ASN A 414 16.34 6.12 -6.93
N ILE A 415 16.77 5.32 -7.91
CA ILE A 415 17.97 5.62 -8.70
C ILE A 415 17.73 6.85 -9.58
N VAL A 416 16.53 6.94 -10.18
CA VAL A 416 16.13 8.10 -10.98
C VAL A 416 16.06 9.34 -10.09
N THR A 417 15.39 9.25 -8.93
CA THR A 417 15.31 10.32 -7.93
C THR A 417 16.69 10.74 -7.42
N LEU A 418 17.62 9.81 -7.27
CA LEU A 418 18.98 10.10 -6.86
C LEU A 418 19.70 10.95 -7.91
N ALA A 419 19.63 10.54 -9.17
CA ALA A 419 20.20 11.28 -10.29
C ALA A 419 19.56 12.67 -10.44
N THR A 420 18.24 12.76 -10.29
CA THR A 420 17.51 14.02 -10.43
C THR A 420 17.66 14.95 -9.21
N SER A 421 17.96 14.42 -8.02
CA SER A 421 18.13 15.22 -6.79
C SER A 421 19.31 16.19 -6.83
N ALA A 422 20.31 15.95 -7.69
CA ALA A 422 21.46 16.83 -7.89
C ALA A 422 21.14 18.09 -8.72
N VAL A 423 20.04 18.09 -9.48
CA VAL A 423 19.70 19.19 -10.40
C VAL A 423 19.41 20.49 -9.64
N LEU A 424 18.64 20.43 -8.55
CA LEU A 424 18.29 21.62 -7.79
C LEU A 424 19.52 22.26 -7.09
N PRO A 425 20.40 21.50 -6.40
CA PRO A 425 21.68 22.01 -5.91
C PRO A 425 22.58 22.59 -7.01
N ALA A 426 22.68 21.96 -8.18
CA ALA A 426 23.48 22.48 -9.28
C ALA A 426 22.94 23.83 -9.80
N VAL A 427 21.63 24.02 -9.80
CA VAL A 427 21.04 25.33 -10.12
C VAL A 427 21.33 26.34 -9.01
N GLN A 428 21.22 25.95 -7.74
CA GLN A 428 21.58 26.80 -6.59
C GLN A 428 23.04 27.29 -6.68
N GLU A 429 23.99 26.40 -6.98
CA GLU A 429 25.40 26.74 -7.22
C GLU A 429 25.58 27.76 -8.34
N LYS A 430 24.85 27.63 -9.46
CA LYS A 430 24.88 28.61 -10.56
C LYS A 430 24.40 30.00 -10.15
N PHE A 431 23.51 30.09 -9.16
CA PHE A 431 23.08 31.35 -8.57
C PHE A 431 24.00 31.85 -7.44
N GLY A 432 25.15 31.19 -7.22
CA GLY A 432 26.12 31.59 -6.19
C GLY A 432 25.81 31.06 -4.80
N ILE A 433 24.85 30.14 -4.66
CA ILE A 433 24.44 29.56 -3.38
C ILE A 433 25.27 28.30 -3.13
N TYR A 434 26.44 28.45 -2.51
CA TYR A 434 27.33 27.34 -2.17
C TYR A 434 28.13 27.66 -0.89
N GLU A 435 28.65 26.62 -0.23
CA GLU A 435 29.49 26.78 0.96
C GLU A 435 30.78 27.52 0.61
N GLY A 436 31.10 28.58 1.36
CA GLY A 436 32.30 29.39 1.10
C GLY A 436 32.10 30.51 0.07
N ASN A 437 30.86 30.86 -0.27
CA ASN A 437 30.53 32.01 -1.13
C ASN A 437 30.73 33.39 -0.48
N GLY A 438 31.39 33.47 0.68
CA GLY A 438 31.67 34.72 1.40
C GLY A 438 30.65 35.11 2.48
N TYR A 439 29.61 34.30 2.70
CA TYR A 439 28.60 34.51 3.76
C TYR A 439 28.70 33.44 4.87
N GLU A 440 28.17 33.75 6.06
CA GLU A 440 28.15 32.83 7.21
C GLU A 440 27.40 31.53 6.86
N LYS A 441 26.25 31.64 6.19
CA LYS A 441 25.54 30.50 5.60
C LYS A 441 25.37 30.72 4.09
N ALA A 442 25.44 29.62 3.34
CA ALA A 442 25.37 29.64 1.87
C ALA A 442 24.14 30.39 1.31
N PHE A 443 22.99 30.29 1.98
CA PHE A 443 21.74 30.93 1.54
C PHE A 443 21.60 32.40 1.98
N ASP A 444 22.46 32.91 2.86
CA ASP A 444 22.42 34.32 3.30
C ASP A 444 22.72 35.29 2.14
N ILE A 445 23.39 34.81 1.08
CA ILE A 445 23.55 35.55 -0.18
C ILE A 445 22.20 35.98 -0.81
N LEU A 446 21.10 35.29 -0.49
CA LEU A 446 19.75 35.63 -0.94
C LEU A 446 19.11 36.75 -0.12
N ASP A 447 19.66 37.10 1.04
CA ASP A 447 19.07 38.09 1.92
C ASP A 447 19.02 39.47 1.25
N THR A 448 17.83 40.06 1.19
CA THR A 448 17.60 41.33 0.50
C THR A 448 18.19 42.55 1.21
N LYS A 449 18.60 42.43 2.47
CA LYS A 449 19.23 43.49 3.27
C LYS A 449 20.74 43.30 3.40
N THR A 450 21.20 42.07 3.54
CA THR A 450 22.60 41.74 3.88
C THR A 450 23.33 40.94 2.81
N GLY A 451 22.60 40.33 1.87
CA GLY A 451 23.10 39.51 0.78
C GLY A 451 23.36 40.27 -0.52
N GLN A 452 23.37 39.53 -1.63
CA GLN A 452 23.53 40.09 -2.96
C GLN A 452 22.21 40.76 -3.42
N PRO A 453 22.23 42.05 -3.79
CA PRO A 453 21.03 42.77 -4.24
C PRO A 453 20.31 42.06 -5.39
N ASP A 454 18.99 41.97 -5.29
CA ASP A 454 18.07 41.35 -6.26
C ASP A 454 18.26 39.85 -6.55
N LEU A 455 19.25 39.18 -5.97
CA LEU A 455 19.53 37.77 -6.27
C LEU A 455 18.32 36.87 -5.97
N LEU A 456 17.67 37.07 -4.83
CA LEU A 456 16.44 36.36 -4.46
C LEU A 456 15.35 36.51 -5.53
N TYR A 457 15.18 37.71 -6.07
CA TYR A 457 14.15 38.00 -7.06
C TYR A 457 14.50 37.54 -8.48
N ARG A 458 15.77 37.20 -8.74
CA ARG A 458 16.20 36.48 -9.95
C ARG A 458 16.08 34.96 -9.78
N PHE A 459 16.32 34.48 -8.56
CA PHE A 459 16.28 33.06 -8.21
C PHE A 459 14.85 32.51 -8.09
N MET A 460 13.92 33.25 -7.49
CA MET A 460 12.53 32.80 -7.30
C MET A 460 11.81 32.49 -8.62
N PRO A 461 11.84 33.34 -9.67
CA PRO A 461 11.26 33.00 -10.97
C PRO A 461 11.89 31.75 -11.60
N ALA A 462 13.20 31.55 -11.46
CA ALA A 462 13.87 30.35 -11.94
C ALA A 462 13.34 29.09 -11.25
N LEU A 463 13.16 29.12 -9.93
CA LEU A 463 12.52 28.02 -9.18
C LEU A 463 11.09 27.75 -9.64
N ILE A 464 10.28 28.81 -9.85
CA ILE A 464 8.89 28.67 -10.29
C ILE A 464 8.82 28.07 -11.69
N ILE A 465 9.66 28.52 -12.63
CA ILE A 465 9.71 27.99 -14.00
C ILE A 465 10.12 26.51 -13.98
N MET A 466 11.17 26.16 -13.23
CA MET A 466 11.59 24.77 -13.07
C MET A 466 10.46 23.91 -12.48
N ALA A 467 9.78 24.40 -11.45
CA ALA A 467 8.64 23.71 -10.88
C ALA A 467 7.47 23.56 -11.86
N GLY A 468 7.18 24.59 -12.66
CA GLY A 468 6.16 24.53 -13.70
C GLY A 468 6.48 23.51 -14.78
N ILE A 469 7.75 23.43 -15.21
CA ILE A 469 8.24 22.40 -16.13
C ILE A 469 8.11 21.02 -15.50
N GLY A 470 8.53 20.85 -14.24
CA GLY A 470 8.39 19.60 -13.49
C GLY A 470 6.93 19.13 -13.41
N ALA A 471 6.04 20.01 -12.97
CA ALA A 471 4.62 19.72 -12.89
C ALA A 471 4.02 19.38 -14.26
N PHE A 472 4.47 20.04 -15.33
CA PHE A 472 4.01 19.72 -16.69
C PHE A 472 4.48 18.33 -17.13
N LEU A 473 5.75 18.00 -16.89
CA LEU A 473 6.32 16.69 -17.18
C LEU A 473 5.65 15.56 -16.38
N ASN A 474 5.17 15.84 -15.17
CA ASN A 474 4.35 14.91 -14.37
C ASN A 474 3.05 14.53 -15.10
N VAL A 475 2.40 15.48 -15.78
CA VAL A 475 1.10 15.24 -16.46
C VAL A 475 1.25 14.35 -17.69
N VAL A 476 2.38 14.46 -18.41
CA VAL A 476 2.57 13.86 -19.75
C VAL A 476 2.25 12.35 -19.77
N PRO A 477 2.78 11.51 -18.85
CA PRO A 477 2.47 10.07 -18.85
C PRO A 477 0.98 9.76 -18.67
N TYR A 478 0.22 10.59 -17.93
CA TYR A 478 -1.21 10.33 -17.69
C TYR A 478 -2.08 10.41 -18.95
N PHE A 479 -1.62 11.07 -20.02
CA PHE A 479 -2.32 11.02 -21.30
C PHE A 479 -2.33 9.62 -21.91
N PHE A 480 -1.28 8.83 -21.68
CA PHE A 480 -1.15 7.43 -22.11
C PHE A 480 -1.90 6.44 -21.20
N TYR A 481 -2.46 6.91 -20.08
CA TYR A 481 -3.24 6.09 -19.17
C TYR A 481 -4.64 5.79 -19.74
N ASP A 482 -4.86 4.61 -20.31
CA ASP A 482 -6.16 4.19 -20.88
C ASP A 482 -7.05 3.38 -19.93
N PHE A 483 -6.69 3.26 -18.64
CA PHE A 483 -7.50 2.51 -17.65
C PHE A 483 -8.60 3.39 -17.07
N ASN A 484 -9.76 3.42 -17.73
CA ASN A 484 -10.93 4.15 -17.25
C ASN A 484 -11.88 3.25 -16.43
N GLU A 485 -12.92 3.84 -15.83
CA GLU A 485 -13.93 3.13 -15.02
C GLU A 485 -14.54 1.93 -15.76
N LYS A 486 -14.81 2.10 -17.06
CA LYS A 486 -15.33 1.03 -17.90
C LYS A 486 -14.37 -0.16 -17.96
N LYS A 487 -13.09 0.08 -18.26
CA LYS A 487 -12.06 -0.96 -18.32
C LYS A 487 -11.84 -1.61 -16.96
N GLN A 488 -11.90 -0.84 -15.89
CA GLN A 488 -11.85 -1.37 -14.53
C GLN A 488 -13.02 -2.32 -14.26
N LYS A 489 -14.26 -1.92 -14.57
CA LYS A 489 -15.45 -2.78 -14.42
C LYS A 489 -15.31 -4.07 -15.24
N SER A 490 -14.85 -3.99 -16.49
CA SER A 490 -14.59 -5.16 -17.32
C SER A 490 -13.60 -6.12 -16.66
N VAL A 491 -12.47 -5.61 -16.19
CA VAL A 491 -11.45 -6.41 -15.48
C VAL A 491 -12.03 -7.07 -14.24
N ILE A 492 -12.79 -6.32 -13.41
CA ILE A 492 -13.39 -6.87 -12.19
C ILE A 492 -14.40 -7.97 -12.50
N ARG A 493 -15.27 -7.81 -13.51
CA ARG A 493 -16.24 -8.84 -13.88
C ARG A 493 -15.56 -10.11 -14.38
N VAL A 494 -14.54 -9.98 -15.22
CA VAL A 494 -13.74 -11.12 -15.67
C VAL A 494 -13.07 -11.83 -14.49
N LEU A 495 -12.53 -11.08 -13.52
CA LEU A 495 -11.95 -11.68 -12.32
C LEU A 495 -12.98 -12.46 -11.48
N LYS A 496 -14.24 -11.99 -11.41
CA LYS A 496 -15.32 -12.73 -10.73
C LYS A 496 -15.70 -14.01 -11.47
N VAL A 497 -15.77 -13.96 -12.80
CA VAL A 497 -16.02 -15.15 -13.63
C VAL A 497 -14.89 -16.16 -13.50
N ARG A 498 -13.62 -15.73 -13.50
CA ARG A 498 -12.48 -16.62 -13.23
C ARG A 498 -12.56 -17.27 -11.85
N ALA A 499 -12.89 -16.48 -10.83
CA ALA A 499 -13.03 -16.96 -9.47
C ALA A 499 -14.16 -18.01 -9.34
N LEU A 500 -15.25 -17.87 -10.10
CA LEU A 500 -16.32 -18.88 -10.16
C LEU A 500 -15.79 -20.25 -10.60
N PHE A 501 -15.07 -20.30 -11.72
CA PHE A 501 -14.52 -21.54 -12.25
C PHE A 501 -13.42 -22.14 -11.35
N GLU A 502 -12.60 -21.29 -10.74
CA GLU A 502 -11.59 -21.75 -9.77
C GLU A 502 -12.25 -22.27 -8.48
N ASP A 503 -13.28 -21.60 -7.95
CA ASP A 503 -14.01 -22.03 -6.76
C ASP A 503 -14.77 -23.35 -7.04
N TYR A 504 -15.32 -23.55 -8.25
CA TYR A 504 -15.95 -24.81 -8.69
C TYR A 504 -14.95 -25.98 -8.71
N GLY A 505 -13.84 -25.82 -9.44
CA GLY A 505 -12.84 -26.90 -9.55
C GLY A 505 -12.21 -27.29 -8.21
N ASN A 506 -12.23 -26.39 -7.22
CA ASN A 506 -11.77 -26.65 -5.87
C ASN A 506 -12.86 -27.18 -4.91
N GLY A 507 -14.11 -27.31 -5.35
CA GLY A 507 -15.24 -27.74 -4.50
C GLY A 507 -15.62 -26.72 -3.42
N MET A 508 -15.36 -25.42 -3.66
CA MET A 508 -15.46 -24.33 -2.67
C MET A 508 -16.45 -23.23 -3.13
N LEU A 509 -17.50 -23.59 -3.86
CA LEU A 509 -18.50 -22.63 -4.34
C LEU A 509 -19.26 -21.98 -3.17
N ASP A 510 -19.20 -20.65 -3.12
CA ASP A 510 -20.08 -19.84 -2.27
C ASP A 510 -21.34 -19.45 -3.05
N ASP A 511 -22.52 -19.73 -2.49
CA ASP A 511 -23.81 -19.47 -3.14
C ASP A 511 -23.94 -17.99 -3.59
N GLY A 512 -23.45 -17.02 -2.80
CA GLY A 512 -23.52 -15.61 -3.14
C GLY A 512 -22.62 -15.21 -4.30
N LYS A 513 -21.37 -15.70 -4.32
CA LYS A 513 -20.45 -15.52 -5.44
C LYS A 513 -20.94 -16.21 -6.72
N LEU A 514 -21.52 -17.41 -6.58
CA LEU A 514 -22.08 -18.17 -7.69
C LEU A 514 -23.18 -17.38 -8.37
N VAL A 515 -24.17 -16.92 -7.59
CA VAL A 515 -25.28 -16.11 -8.11
C VAL A 515 -24.78 -14.86 -8.80
N GLU A 516 -23.85 -14.12 -8.16
CA GLU A 516 -23.30 -12.90 -8.75
C GLU A 516 -22.56 -13.16 -10.08
N ALA A 517 -21.75 -14.22 -10.15
CA ALA A 517 -20.97 -14.52 -11.34
C ALA A 517 -21.85 -15.04 -12.49
N ILE A 518 -22.85 -15.89 -12.21
CA ILE A 518 -23.82 -16.35 -13.21
C ILE A 518 -24.70 -15.19 -13.69
N ASP A 519 -25.13 -14.28 -12.81
CA ASP A 519 -25.87 -13.07 -13.22
C ASP A 519 -25.04 -12.21 -14.18
N ILE A 520 -23.73 -12.09 -13.93
CA ILE A 520 -22.80 -11.39 -14.84
C ILE A 520 -22.76 -12.10 -16.21
N ILE A 521 -22.70 -13.43 -16.24
CA ILE A 521 -22.63 -14.23 -17.47
C ILE A 521 -23.94 -14.11 -18.26
N LYS A 522 -25.09 -14.37 -17.63
CA LYS A 522 -26.42 -14.27 -18.29
C LYS A 522 -26.65 -12.88 -18.88
N ASN A 523 -26.34 -11.84 -18.12
CA ASN A 523 -26.43 -10.47 -18.62
C ASN A 523 -25.42 -10.19 -19.74
N ALA A 524 -24.22 -10.77 -19.69
CA ALA A 524 -23.26 -10.63 -20.78
C ALA A 524 -23.72 -11.32 -22.07
N GLU A 525 -24.29 -12.52 -21.98
CA GLU A 525 -24.91 -13.24 -23.09
C GLU A 525 -26.04 -12.43 -23.73
N GLU A 526 -26.89 -11.79 -22.90
CA GLU A 526 -27.97 -10.94 -23.40
C GLU A 526 -27.44 -9.66 -24.07
N MET A 527 -26.43 -9.01 -23.48
CA MET A 527 -26.03 -7.66 -23.84
C MET A 527 -24.92 -7.60 -24.90
N HIS A 528 -24.07 -8.62 -25.06
CA HIS A 528 -22.91 -8.55 -25.96
C HIS A 528 -23.27 -8.42 -27.45
N THR A 529 -24.44 -8.93 -27.85
CA THR A 529 -24.97 -8.86 -29.22
C THR A 529 -25.74 -7.57 -29.50
N LYS A 530 -26.13 -6.81 -28.46
CA LYS A 530 -26.92 -5.59 -28.63
C LYS A 530 -26.07 -4.46 -29.21
N GLN A 531 -26.73 -3.57 -29.95
CA GLN A 531 -26.08 -2.41 -30.55
C GLN A 531 -26.12 -1.19 -29.61
N PRO A 532 -25.05 -0.37 -29.60
CA PRO A 532 -25.02 0.85 -28.80
C PRO A 532 -26.04 1.86 -29.33
N VAL A 533 -26.76 2.51 -28.41
CA VAL A 533 -27.70 3.58 -28.70
C VAL A 533 -26.99 4.93 -28.73
N SER A 534 -27.58 5.94 -29.37
CA SER A 534 -26.98 7.27 -29.35
C SER A 534 -26.96 7.87 -27.94
N THR A 535 -25.90 8.61 -27.65
CA THR A 535 -25.72 9.36 -26.39
C THR A 535 -25.72 10.87 -26.62
N ALA A 536 -25.99 11.30 -27.86
CA ALA A 536 -26.06 12.71 -28.20
C ALA A 536 -27.29 13.34 -27.52
N LYS A 537 -27.12 14.53 -26.95
CA LYS A 537 -28.24 15.24 -26.32
C LYS A 537 -29.33 15.61 -27.33
N GLN A 538 -29.00 15.72 -28.61
CA GLN A 538 -29.94 16.10 -29.66
C GLN A 538 -31.02 15.02 -29.84
N ASP A 539 -30.63 13.76 -29.75
CA ASP A 539 -31.53 12.60 -29.96
C ASP A 539 -32.49 12.36 -28.78
N PHE A 540 -32.36 13.14 -27.71
CA PHE A 540 -33.30 13.22 -26.60
C PHE A 540 -33.92 14.63 -26.52
N SER A 541 -34.15 15.28 -27.66
CA SER A 541 -34.79 16.61 -27.79
C SER A 541 -36.12 16.67 -27.07
N ASP A 542 -36.87 15.58 -27.11
CA ASP A 542 -38.27 15.52 -26.68
C ASP A 542 -38.42 15.49 -25.15
N LEU A 543 -37.33 15.18 -24.45
CA LEU A 543 -37.24 15.18 -23.00
C LEU A 543 -36.73 16.53 -22.48
N LYS A 544 -37.29 17.05 -21.38
CA LYS A 544 -36.88 18.34 -20.80
C LYS A 544 -36.05 18.19 -19.52
N GLY A 545 -35.10 19.12 -19.33
CA GLY A 545 -34.38 19.31 -18.08
C GLY A 545 -33.71 18.07 -17.48
N ARG A 546 -34.23 17.57 -16.36
CA ARG A 546 -33.66 16.47 -15.56
C ARG A 546 -33.88 15.10 -16.22
N GLU A 547 -34.99 14.91 -16.92
CA GLU A 547 -35.33 13.63 -17.58
C GLU A 547 -34.40 13.36 -18.75
N LYS A 548 -34.15 14.38 -19.58
CA LYS A 548 -33.14 14.31 -20.64
C LYS A 548 -31.76 13.90 -20.12
N ARG A 549 -31.33 14.48 -19.00
CA ARG A 549 -30.05 14.12 -18.37
C ARG A 549 -30.03 12.68 -17.86
N LYS A 550 -31.16 12.17 -17.35
CA LYS A 550 -31.30 10.77 -16.94
C LYS A 550 -31.26 9.83 -18.15
N ALA A 551 -32.00 10.12 -19.21
CA ALA A 551 -32.04 9.30 -20.43
C ALA A 551 -30.67 9.19 -21.11
N VAL A 552 -29.96 10.32 -21.29
CA VAL A 552 -28.58 10.32 -21.81
C VAL A 552 -27.64 9.52 -20.91
N LYS A 553 -27.85 9.56 -19.59
CA LYS A 553 -27.06 8.79 -18.63
C LYS A 553 -27.35 7.28 -18.77
N GLN A 554 -28.61 6.89 -18.87
CA GLN A 554 -29.03 5.50 -19.07
C GLN A 554 -28.51 4.95 -20.40
N ALA A 555 -28.58 5.73 -21.49
CA ALA A 555 -28.01 5.36 -22.77
C ALA A 555 -26.49 5.10 -22.69
N LYS A 556 -25.76 5.93 -21.92
CA LYS A 556 -24.33 5.71 -21.66
C LYS A 556 -24.06 4.47 -20.83
N GLU A 557 -24.82 4.25 -19.77
CA GLU A 557 -24.71 3.06 -18.91
C GLU A 557 -25.02 1.79 -19.72
N TYR A 558 -26.04 1.83 -20.59
CA TYR A 558 -26.40 0.73 -21.50
C TYR A 558 -25.30 0.42 -22.51
N ASN A 559 -24.72 1.43 -23.17
CA ASN A 559 -23.60 1.20 -24.08
C ASN A 559 -22.35 0.69 -23.37
N GLU A 560 -22.08 1.21 -22.16
CA GLU A 560 -20.99 0.72 -21.31
C GLU A 560 -21.18 -0.76 -20.98
N GLU A 561 -22.41 -1.16 -20.68
CA GLU A 561 -22.80 -2.53 -20.37
C GLU A 561 -22.59 -3.48 -21.55
N ILE A 562 -23.00 -3.09 -22.77
CA ILE A 562 -22.74 -3.86 -24.00
C ILE A 562 -21.25 -4.14 -24.15
N ASP A 563 -20.43 -3.11 -24.01
CA ASP A 563 -19.00 -3.26 -24.21
C ASP A 563 -18.33 -4.06 -23.10
N ILE A 564 -18.77 -3.91 -21.84
CA ILE A 564 -18.27 -4.77 -20.74
C ILE A 564 -18.66 -6.23 -20.99
N SER A 565 -19.86 -6.48 -21.51
CA SER A 565 -20.37 -7.81 -21.80
C SER A 565 -19.52 -8.53 -22.83
N LYS A 566 -19.03 -7.83 -23.87
CA LYS A 566 -18.06 -8.38 -24.83
C LYS A 566 -16.78 -8.88 -24.15
N PHE A 567 -16.24 -8.15 -23.19
CA PHE A 567 -15.06 -8.60 -22.43
C PHE A 567 -15.32 -9.87 -21.62
N VAL A 568 -16.53 -10.03 -21.09
CA VAL A 568 -16.92 -11.25 -20.35
C VAL A 568 -17.03 -12.43 -21.31
N MET A 569 -17.67 -12.24 -22.47
CA MET A 569 -17.76 -13.29 -23.51
C MET A 569 -16.39 -13.67 -24.06
N ASP A 570 -15.49 -12.71 -24.29
CA ASP A 570 -14.10 -12.98 -24.69
C ASP A 570 -13.37 -13.87 -23.66
N GLU A 571 -13.68 -13.72 -22.37
CA GLU A 571 -13.11 -14.58 -21.32
C GLU A 571 -13.72 -15.99 -21.33
N LEU A 572 -15.05 -16.11 -21.49
CA LEU A 572 -15.73 -17.40 -21.58
C LEU A 572 -15.22 -18.20 -22.78
N ASN A 573 -15.05 -17.54 -23.92
CA ASN A 573 -14.61 -18.15 -25.17
C ASN A 573 -13.08 -18.16 -25.32
N LYS A 574 -12.31 -17.84 -24.26
CA LYS A 574 -10.84 -17.70 -24.39
C LYS A 574 -10.17 -18.96 -24.92
N PHE A 575 -10.68 -20.14 -24.54
CA PHE A 575 -10.14 -21.43 -24.92
C PHE A 575 -10.52 -21.84 -26.36
N ASP A 576 -11.41 -21.09 -27.02
CA ASP A 576 -11.78 -21.31 -28.41
C ASP A 576 -10.81 -20.65 -29.40
N THR A 577 -9.96 -19.74 -28.91
CA THR A 577 -8.94 -19.05 -29.71
C THR A 577 -7.85 -20.02 -30.18
N ASP A 578 -7.30 -19.79 -31.38
CA ASP A 578 -6.26 -20.65 -31.96
C ASP A 578 -5.00 -20.68 -31.09
N LEU A 579 -4.64 -19.55 -30.48
CA LEU A 579 -3.57 -19.46 -29.50
C LEU A 579 -3.80 -20.41 -28.33
N MET A 580 -4.95 -20.31 -27.64
CA MET A 580 -5.21 -21.12 -26.45
C MET A 580 -5.35 -22.60 -26.77
N LYS A 581 -5.95 -22.98 -27.91
CA LYS A 581 -5.97 -24.37 -28.40
C LYS A 581 -4.54 -24.91 -28.55
N LYS A 582 -3.62 -24.10 -29.07
CA LYS A 582 -2.21 -24.46 -29.19
C LYS A 582 -1.50 -24.53 -27.83
N GLU A 583 -1.80 -23.62 -26.90
CA GLU A 583 -1.27 -23.69 -25.53
C GLU A 583 -1.73 -24.97 -24.81
N VAL A 584 -3.03 -25.29 -24.87
CA VAL A 584 -3.61 -26.51 -24.28
C VAL A 584 -2.96 -27.75 -24.88
N LYS A 585 -2.74 -27.81 -26.21
CA LYS A 585 -2.05 -28.93 -26.85
C LYS A 585 -0.63 -29.11 -26.31
N VAL A 586 0.17 -28.04 -26.32
CA VAL A 586 1.57 -28.08 -25.83
C VAL A 586 1.63 -28.47 -24.35
N TYR A 587 0.74 -27.92 -23.52
CA TYR A 587 0.70 -28.24 -22.10
C TYR A 587 0.16 -29.64 -21.82
N SER A 588 -0.77 -30.16 -22.62
CA SER A 588 -1.23 -31.55 -22.55
C SER A 588 -0.07 -32.52 -22.85
N ASP A 589 0.75 -32.25 -23.86
CA ASP A 589 1.93 -33.06 -24.19
C ASP A 589 2.98 -33.07 -23.07
N ILE A 590 3.12 -31.94 -22.37
CA ILE A 590 4.01 -31.79 -21.21
C ILE A 590 3.46 -32.55 -20.01
N TYR A 591 2.17 -32.36 -19.70
CA TYR A 591 1.52 -32.92 -18.53
C TYR A 591 1.38 -34.44 -18.61
N SER A 592 0.98 -34.97 -19.77
CA SER A 592 0.91 -36.41 -20.03
C SER A 592 2.26 -37.13 -19.90
N GLY A 593 3.37 -36.43 -20.13
CA GLY A 593 4.72 -36.97 -19.94
C GLY A 593 5.18 -37.04 -18.49
N GLY A 594 4.40 -36.49 -17.54
CA GLY A 594 4.72 -36.48 -16.12
C GLY A 594 6.01 -35.71 -15.78
N LEU A 595 6.45 -35.86 -14.54
CA LEU A 595 7.71 -35.27 -14.05
C LEU A 595 8.95 -35.90 -14.73
N GLU A 596 8.84 -37.11 -15.26
CA GLU A 596 9.94 -37.84 -15.93
C GLU A 596 10.38 -37.17 -17.24
N LYS A 597 9.45 -36.61 -18.05
CA LYS A 597 9.82 -35.83 -19.24
C LYS A 597 10.67 -34.60 -18.90
N LEU A 598 10.56 -34.05 -17.69
CA LEU A 598 11.36 -32.89 -17.28
C LEU A 598 12.81 -33.28 -16.92
N LYS A 599 13.02 -34.51 -16.43
CA LYS A 599 14.38 -35.03 -16.15
C LYS A 599 15.18 -35.20 -17.44
N ASN A 600 14.53 -35.68 -18.49
CA ASN A 600 15.16 -36.03 -19.76
C ASN A 600 15.23 -34.87 -20.78
N ILE A 601 15.15 -33.61 -20.33
CA ILE A 601 15.24 -32.44 -21.22
C ILE A 601 16.67 -32.33 -21.77
N ASN A 602 16.82 -32.53 -23.08
CA ASN A 602 18.07 -32.30 -23.78
C ASN A 602 18.32 -30.78 -23.96
N LEU A 603 19.36 -30.26 -23.30
CA LEU A 603 19.72 -28.84 -23.29
C LEU A 603 20.13 -28.29 -24.66
N GLU A 604 20.81 -29.10 -25.48
CA GLU A 604 21.28 -28.70 -26.81
C GLU A 604 20.09 -28.52 -27.76
N LYS A 605 19.25 -29.55 -27.87
CA LYS A 605 18.02 -29.51 -28.69
C LYS A 605 17.08 -28.36 -28.29
N THR A 606 16.90 -28.15 -26.99
CA THR A 606 16.06 -27.05 -26.45
C THR A 606 16.66 -25.67 -26.81
N THR A 607 17.99 -25.56 -26.82
CA THR A 607 18.68 -24.30 -27.18
C THR A 607 18.58 -24.00 -28.68
N GLU A 608 18.68 -25.02 -29.52
CA GLU A 608 18.48 -24.93 -30.96
C GLU A 608 17.04 -24.52 -31.31
N GLU A 609 16.04 -25.18 -30.71
CA GLU A 609 14.64 -24.83 -30.92
C GLU A 609 14.34 -23.40 -30.46
N LEU A 610 14.93 -22.95 -29.34
CA LEU A 610 14.82 -21.56 -28.90
C LEU A 610 15.44 -20.57 -29.90
N LYS A 611 16.55 -20.93 -30.57
CA LYS A 611 17.14 -20.10 -31.65
C LYS A 611 16.20 -20.06 -32.86
N ARG A 612 15.65 -21.19 -33.27
CA ARG A 612 14.69 -21.31 -34.37
C ARG A 612 13.42 -20.47 -34.12
N ILE A 613 12.85 -20.53 -32.93
CA ILE A 613 11.67 -19.72 -32.57
C ILE A 613 12.02 -18.23 -32.50
N LYS A 614 13.26 -17.88 -32.14
CA LYS A 614 13.73 -16.47 -32.18
C LYS A 614 13.77 -15.89 -33.59
N SER A 615 14.08 -16.70 -34.60
CA SER A 615 14.11 -16.30 -36.01
C SER A 615 12.78 -16.42 -36.75
N MET A 616 11.70 -16.89 -36.10
CA MET A 616 10.37 -16.96 -36.75
C MET A 616 9.83 -15.55 -37.03
N PRO A 617 9.44 -15.24 -38.29
CA PRO A 617 8.75 -14.01 -38.61
C PRO A 617 7.32 -14.02 -38.04
N TYR A 618 6.78 -12.84 -37.75
CA TYR A 618 5.39 -12.65 -37.36
C TYR A 618 4.86 -11.35 -37.99
N GLU A 619 3.67 -11.42 -38.57
CA GLU A 619 3.00 -10.28 -39.22
C GLU A 619 1.74 -9.89 -38.45
N THR A 620 1.06 -10.85 -37.82
CA THR A 620 -0.13 -10.61 -37.00
C THR A 620 0.19 -10.59 -35.50
N LYS A 621 -0.69 -9.93 -34.72
CA LYS A 621 -0.58 -9.91 -33.25
C LYS A 621 -0.67 -11.32 -32.64
N GLU A 622 -1.50 -12.18 -33.21
CA GLU A 622 -1.71 -13.56 -32.76
C GLU A 622 -0.49 -14.45 -33.05
N GLN A 623 0.14 -14.30 -34.22
CA GLN A 623 1.42 -14.95 -34.52
C GLN A 623 2.51 -14.49 -33.55
N LYS A 624 2.57 -13.18 -33.26
CA LYS A 624 3.52 -12.63 -32.30
C LYS A 624 3.32 -13.20 -30.89
N ASP A 625 2.07 -13.35 -30.45
CA ASP A 625 1.75 -13.88 -29.12
C ASP A 625 2.02 -15.39 -29.04
N THR A 626 1.77 -16.14 -30.13
CA THR A 626 2.17 -17.56 -30.27
C THR A 626 3.68 -17.73 -30.17
N VAL A 627 4.45 -16.93 -30.90
CA VAL A 627 5.92 -16.96 -30.85
C VAL A 627 6.43 -16.60 -29.46
N LYS A 628 5.81 -15.66 -28.76
CA LYS A 628 6.15 -15.34 -27.37
C LYS A 628 5.87 -16.52 -26.42
N PHE A 629 4.73 -17.18 -26.57
CA PHE A 629 4.38 -18.37 -25.79
C PHE A 629 5.42 -19.47 -25.97
N LEU A 630 5.73 -19.85 -27.21
CA LEU A 630 6.73 -20.88 -27.51
C LEU A 630 8.12 -20.51 -26.96
N LYS A 631 8.54 -19.25 -27.10
CA LYS A 631 9.79 -18.75 -26.48
C LYS A 631 9.79 -18.91 -24.96
N ALA A 632 8.66 -18.69 -24.32
CA ALA A 632 8.53 -18.82 -22.86
C ALA A 632 8.62 -20.30 -22.43
N VAL A 633 7.94 -21.20 -23.15
CA VAL A 633 8.01 -22.66 -22.91
C VAL A 633 9.44 -23.17 -23.01
N GLU A 634 10.17 -22.84 -24.09
CA GLU A 634 11.55 -23.31 -24.27
C GLU A 634 12.51 -22.72 -23.22
N LYS A 635 12.35 -21.44 -22.87
CA LYS A 635 13.13 -20.84 -21.76
C LYS A 635 12.84 -21.53 -20.41
N ARG A 636 11.59 -21.94 -20.18
CA ARG A 636 11.19 -22.67 -18.97
C ARG A 636 11.78 -24.07 -18.95
N LYS A 637 11.80 -24.80 -20.08
CA LYS A 637 12.49 -26.10 -20.19
C LYS A 637 13.95 -26.00 -19.75
N LEU A 638 14.70 -25.01 -20.28
CA LEU A 638 16.09 -24.76 -19.87
C LEU A 638 16.23 -24.43 -18.38
N SER A 639 15.31 -23.63 -17.83
CA SER A 639 15.31 -23.29 -16.40
C SER A 639 15.00 -24.50 -15.51
N CYS A 640 14.06 -25.35 -15.91
CA CYS A 640 13.69 -26.57 -15.19
C CYS A 640 14.85 -27.56 -15.19
N ALA A 641 15.44 -27.86 -16.35
CA ALA A 641 16.60 -28.75 -16.47
C ALA A 641 17.79 -28.31 -15.58
N LYS A 642 18.09 -27.01 -15.56
CA LYS A 642 19.13 -26.45 -14.66
C LYS A 642 18.77 -26.57 -13.19
N ALA A 643 17.50 -26.38 -12.83
CA ALA A 643 17.04 -26.47 -11.45
C ALA A 643 17.02 -27.93 -10.94
N ILE A 644 16.59 -28.88 -11.77
CA ILE A 644 16.64 -30.32 -11.48
C ILE A 644 18.08 -30.71 -11.16
N LYS A 645 19.03 -30.44 -12.07
CA LYS A 645 20.46 -30.75 -11.88
C LYS A 645 21.08 -30.09 -10.64
N LYS A 646 20.55 -28.94 -10.20
CA LYS A 646 21.10 -28.18 -9.07
C LYS A 646 20.55 -28.62 -7.72
N TYR A 647 19.27 -28.95 -7.64
CA TYR A 647 18.58 -29.15 -6.35
C TYR A 647 18.15 -30.59 -6.09
N PHE A 648 18.16 -31.47 -7.10
CA PHE A 648 17.65 -32.84 -7.00
C PHE A 648 18.68 -33.85 -7.50
N THR A 649 18.73 -35.01 -6.82
CA THR A 649 19.32 -36.24 -7.38
C THR A 649 18.27 -36.94 -8.27
N GLU A 650 18.66 -37.88 -9.11
CA GLU A 650 17.73 -38.50 -10.09
C GLU A 650 16.52 -39.20 -9.44
N GLU A 651 16.65 -39.67 -8.19
CA GLU A 651 15.60 -40.38 -7.44
C GLU A 651 14.69 -39.46 -6.60
N ASP A 652 15.17 -38.25 -6.25
CA ASP A 652 14.51 -37.35 -5.29
C ASP A 652 13.47 -36.39 -5.90
N PHE A 653 13.33 -36.36 -7.24
CA PHE A 653 12.44 -35.41 -7.91
C PHE A 653 10.97 -35.86 -7.88
N LYS A 654 10.30 -35.62 -6.75
CA LYS A 654 8.88 -35.89 -6.50
C LYS A 654 8.18 -34.65 -5.93
N GLU A 655 6.85 -34.59 -6.09
CA GLU A 655 6.04 -33.50 -5.54
C GLU A 655 6.03 -33.58 -4.00
N PRO A 656 6.48 -32.52 -3.28
CA PRO A 656 6.49 -32.50 -1.82
C PRO A 656 5.08 -32.38 -1.24
N ASP A 657 4.82 -33.09 -0.15
CA ASP A 657 3.53 -33.14 0.52
C ASP A 657 3.33 -31.92 1.45
N TYR A 658 2.27 -31.14 1.18
CA TYR A 658 1.90 -29.98 1.99
C TYR A 658 1.42 -30.34 3.39
N SER A 659 0.96 -31.56 3.65
CA SER A 659 0.44 -31.99 4.96
C SER A 659 1.50 -31.87 6.07
N LEU A 660 2.76 -32.18 5.73
CA LEU A 660 3.88 -32.09 6.65
C LEU A 660 4.21 -30.63 6.99
N LEU A 661 4.12 -29.75 5.99
CA LEU A 661 4.32 -28.32 6.17
C LEU A 661 3.19 -27.71 7.04
N GLU A 662 1.94 -28.11 6.82
CA GLU A 662 0.80 -27.70 7.66
C GLU A 662 0.96 -28.13 9.11
N LYS A 663 1.42 -29.36 9.35
CA LYS A 663 1.72 -29.85 10.69
C LYS A 663 2.74 -28.96 11.40
N TYR A 664 3.82 -28.58 10.72
CA TYR A 664 4.81 -27.67 11.33
C TYR A 664 4.27 -26.26 11.58
N PHE A 665 3.35 -25.76 10.76
CA PHE A 665 2.64 -24.50 11.05
C PHE A 665 1.75 -24.62 12.28
N ASP A 666 1.01 -25.72 12.43
CA ASP A 666 0.16 -25.95 13.60
C ASP A 666 0.98 -26.17 14.88
N ASP A 667 2.12 -26.85 14.79
CA ASP A 667 3.07 -27.03 15.89
C ASP A 667 3.66 -25.69 16.36
N GLU A 668 4.01 -24.80 15.43
CA GLU A 668 4.46 -23.44 15.76
C GLU A 668 3.34 -22.64 16.44
N ASP A 669 2.16 -22.59 15.83
CA ASP A 669 1.03 -21.81 16.31
C ASP A 669 0.59 -22.28 17.71
N SER A 670 0.52 -23.60 17.93
CA SER A 670 0.15 -24.18 19.23
C SER A 670 1.20 -23.89 20.30
N SER A 671 2.49 -23.99 19.96
CA SER A 671 3.60 -23.67 20.86
C SER A 671 3.66 -22.18 21.18
N ALA A 672 3.43 -21.30 20.21
CA ALA A 672 3.36 -19.86 20.40
C ALA A 672 2.15 -19.46 21.28
N LEU A 673 1.01 -20.14 21.11
CA LEU A 673 -0.15 -19.96 21.99
C LEU A 673 0.17 -20.38 23.43
N LYS A 674 0.85 -21.51 23.63
CA LYS A 674 1.32 -21.95 24.95
C LYS A 674 2.26 -20.93 25.60
N VAL A 675 3.18 -20.34 24.83
CA VAL A 675 4.04 -19.25 25.33
C VAL A 675 3.18 -18.08 25.85
N LYS A 676 2.14 -17.70 25.11
CA LYS A 676 1.24 -16.60 25.50
C LYS A 676 0.44 -16.92 26.76
N THR A 677 -0.08 -18.14 26.90
CA THR A 677 -0.83 -18.56 28.10
C THR A 677 0.09 -18.61 29.31
N LEU A 678 1.28 -19.21 29.17
CA LEU A 678 2.28 -19.28 30.24
C LEU A 678 2.75 -17.89 30.69
N TYR A 679 2.84 -16.90 29.79
CA TYR A 679 3.11 -15.51 30.20
C TYR A 679 1.98 -14.87 31.02
N ALA A 680 0.72 -15.22 30.74
CA ALA A 680 -0.42 -14.77 31.54
C ALA A 680 -0.42 -15.44 32.92
N GLU A 681 -0.16 -16.74 32.97
CA GLU A 681 0.00 -17.51 34.21
C GLU A 681 1.19 -17.01 35.04
N LEU A 682 2.31 -16.65 34.40
CA LEU A 682 3.46 -16.04 35.06
C LEU A 682 3.08 -14.73 35.76
N LYS A 683 2.19 -13.93 35.14
CA LYS A 683 1.73 -12.67 35.72
C LYS A 683 0.88 -12.90 36.98
N GLU A 684 0.00 -13.89 36.94
CA GLU A 684 -0.82 -14.27 38.10
C GLU A 684 0.02 -14.94 39.20
N ALA A 685 0.94 -15.84 38.87
CA ALA A 685 1.87 -16.46 39.81
C ALA A 685 2.78 -15.45 40.51
N LYS A 686 3.24 -14.41 39.78
CA LYS A 686 4.00 -13.29 40.36
C LYS A 686 3.18 -12.44 41.33
N LYS A 687 1.90 -12.19 41.04
CA LYS A 687 0.99 -11.49 41.96
C LYS A 687 0.70 -12.33 43.22
N ALA A 688 0.66 -13.66 43.06
CA ALA A 688 0.44 -14.59 44.16
C ALA A 688 1.71 -14.88 44.98
N HIS A 689 2.86 -14.28 44.64
CA HIS A 689 4.17 -14.51 45.29
C HIS A 689 4.63 -15.99 45.32
N ASP A 690 4.13 -16.84 44.41
CA ASP A 690 4.49 -18.26 44.33
C ASP A 690 5.79 -18.45 43.54
N THR A 691 6.92 -18.46 44.27
CA THR A 691 8.27 -18.57 43.66
C THR A 691 8.51 -19.92 42.98
N GLY A 692 7.87 -21.01 43.45
CA GLY A 692 7.98 -22.34 42.86
C GLY A 692 7.35 -22.40 41.48
N LYS A 693 6.08 -21.97 41.37
CA LYS A 693 5.38 -21.88 40.08
C LYS A 693 6.06 -20.90 39.11
N VAL A 694 6.64 -19.81 39.60
CA VAL A 694 7.36 -18.87 38.73
C VAL A 694 8.56 -19.53 38.04
N VAL A 695 9.30 -20.41 38.72
CA VAL A 695 10.42 -21.14 38.11
C VAL A 695 9.94 -22.17 37.10
N GLU A 696 8.89 -22.93 37.44
CA GLU A 696 8.28 -23.92 36.56
C GLU A 696 7.72 -23.29 35.27
N ILE A 697 6.94 -22.21 35.41
CA ILE A 697 6.37 -21.47 34.27
C ILE A 697 7.48 -20.87 33.41
N LYS A 698 8.56 -20.34 33.99
CA LYS A 698 9.72 -19.84 33.22
C LYS A 698 10.38 -20.95 32.40
N LYS A 699 10.52 -22.15 32.95
CA LYS A 699 11.04 -23.32 32.22
C LYS A 699 10.10 -23.71 31.09
N GLY A 700 8.79 -23.81 31.35
CA GLY A 700 7.79 -24.08 30.32
C GLY A 700 7.77 -23.04 29.19
N ILE A 701 8.03 -21.76 29.50
CA ILE A 701 8.20 -20.69 28.49
C ILE A 701 9.45 -20.96 27.64
N ALA A 702 10.57 -21.34 28.25
CA ALA A 702 11.81 -21.63 27.53
C ALA A 702 11.64 -22.84 26.60
N ASP A 703 11.04 -23.93 27.10
CA ASP A 703 10.79 -25.15 26.32
C ASP A 703 9.83 -24.89 25.16
N SER A 704 8.73 -24.15 25.41
CA SER A 704 7.77 -23.78 24.36
C SER A 704 8.39 -22.84 23.32
N LYS A 705 9.31 -21.95 23.71
CA LYS A 705 10.08 -21.13 22.76
C LYS A 705 11.06 -21.96 21.93
N ALA A 706 11.70 -22.96 22.52
CA ALA A 706 12.56 -23.89 21.79
C ALA A 706 11.76 -24.69 20.76
N ALA A 707 10.56 -25.16 21.13
CA ALA A 707 9.63 -25.83 20.22
C ALA A 707 9.20 -24.92 19.05
N VAL A 708 8.88 -23.65 19.31
CA VAL A 708 8.62 -22.65 18.25
C VAL A 708 9.81 -22.55 17.28
N LYS A 709 11.04 -22.42 17.81
CA LYS A 709 12.25 -22.29 16.98
C LYS A 709 12.50 -23.56 16.15
N GLN A 710 12.24 -24.74 16.70
CA GLN A 710 12.39 -26.01 16.00
C GLN A 710 11.34 -26.16 14.90
N ALA A 711 10.08 -25.84 15.19
CA ALA A 711 9.01 -25.82 14.20
C ALA A 711 9.34 -24.87 13.04
N GLN A 712 9.83 -23.66 13.32
CA GLN A 712 10.28 -22.70 12.30
C GLN A 712 11.46 -23.23 11.46
N ALA A 713 12.41 -23.94 12.07
CA ALA A 713 13.52 -24.56 11.33
C ALA A 713 13.02 -25.65 10.38
N ASN A 714 12.12 -26.52 10.85
CA ASN A 714 11.52 -27.58 10.04
C ASN A 714 10.65 -27.02 8.91
N GLN A 715 9.84 -25.99 9.19
CA GLN A 715 9.08 -25.25 8.18
C GLN A 715 10.00 -24.71 7.10
N LYS A 716 11.13 -24.10 7.46
CA LYS A 716 12.07 -23.55 6.49
C LYS A 716 12.62 -24.63 5.56
N VAL A 717 13.04 -25.77 6.10
CA VAL A 717 13.54 -26.90 5.30
C VAL A 717 12.47 -27.42 4.34
N GLU A 718 11.24 -27.60 4.82
CA GLU A 718 10.15 -28.11 3.99
C GLU A 718 9.73 -27.08 2.93
N MET A 719 9.62 -25.80 3.30
CA MET A 719 9.40 -24.69 2.37
C MET A 719 10.47 -24.60 1.29
N ASP A 720 11.74 -24.86 1.61
CA ASP A 720 12.83 -24.88 0.64
C ASP A 720 12.65 -26.04 -0.36
N LYS A 721 12.21 -27.23 0.09
CA LYS A 721 11.86 -28.34 -0.83
C LYS A 721 10.72 -27.97 -1.78
N HIS A 722 9.63 -27.39 -1.27
CA HIS A 722 8.53 -26.89 -2.11
C HIS A 722 9.02 -25.82 -3.10
N ALA A 723 9.91 -24.93 -2.67
CA ALA A 723 10.49 -23.90 -3.52
C ALA A 723 11.37 -24.49 -4.63
N TYR A 724 12.19 -25.50 -4.30
CA TYR A 724 13.06 -26.19 -5.26
C TYR A 724 12.22 -26.97 -6.26
N PHE A 725 11.21 -27.71 -5.79
CA PHE A 725 10.28 -28.41 -6.67
C PHE A 725 9.54 -27.43 -7.57
N GLY A 726 9.00 -26.34 -7.04
CA GLY A 726 8.36 -25.29 -7.84
C GLY A 726 9.27 -24.67 -8.92
N ARG A 727 10.60 -24.67 -8.72
CA ARG A 727 11.58 -24.24 -9.74
C ARG A 727 11.84 -25.32 -10.79
N ALA A 728 12.00 -26.56 -10.35
CA ALA A 728 12.34 -27.71 -11.19
C ALA A 728 11.15 -28.22 -12.01
N ALA A 729 9.94 -28.15 -11.45
CA ALA A 729 8.68 -28.58 -12.05
C ALA A 729 7.83 -27.42 -12.61
N LYS A 730 8.37 -26.19 -12.71
CA LYS A 730 7.58 -25.00 -13.06
C LYS A 730 6.76 -25.18 -14.34
N LEU A 731 7.35 -25.80 -15.35
CA LEU A 731 6.67 -26.06 -16.62
C LEU A 731 5.50 -27.05 -16.47
N TYR A 732 5.66 -28.08 -15.64
CA TYR A 732 4.61 -29.05 -15.34
C TYR A 732 3.48 -28.43 -14.50
N VAL A 733 3.82 -27.61 -13.50
CA VAL A 733 2.85 -26.88 -12.68
C VAL A 733 2.06 -25.87 -13.51
N ASP A 734 2.73 -25.12 -14.40
CA ASP A 734 2.07 -24.19 -15.31
C ASP A 734 1.14 -24.94 -16.28
N ALA A 735 1.57 -26.11 -16.78
CA ALA A 735 0.75 -26.98 -17.64
C ALA A 735 -0.50 -27.50 -16.92
N ARG A 736 -0.32 -28.06 -15.71
CA ARG A 736 -1.40 -28.53 -14.84
C ARG A 736 -2.45 -27.45 -14.63
N ARG A 737 -2.01 -26.25 -14.21
CA ARG A 737 -2.90 -25.11 -13.97
C ARG A 737 -3.71 -24.72 -15.21
N THR A 738 -3.07 -24.64 -16.37
CA THR A 738 -3.79 -24.27 -17.61
C THR A 738 -4.79 -25.35 -18.03
N LEU A 739 -4.47 -26.63 -17.81
CA LEU A 739 -5.38 -27.74 -18.11
C LEU A 739 -6.54 -27.83 -17.11
N GLU A 740 -6.29 -27.62 -15.82
CA GLU A 740 -7.35 -27.51 -14.80
C GLU A 740 -8.28 -26.33 -15.10
N GLN A 741 -7.74 -25.16 -15.47
CA GLN A 741 -8.54 -24.04 -15.94
C GLN A 741 -9.34 -24.38 -17.20
N TYR A 742 -8.75 -25.08 -18.16
CA TYR A 742 -9.44 -25.51 -19.37
C TYR A 742 -10.61 -26.44 -19.06
N GLU A 743 -10.42 -27.38 -18.12
CA GLU A 743 -11.46 -28.31 -17.71
C GLU A 743 -12.58 -27.60 -16.94
N ASN A 744 -12.25 -26.76 -15.96
CA ASN A 744 -13.24 -26.02 -15.18
C ASN A 744 -14.17 -25.18 -16.07
N TYR A 745 -13.64 -24.59 -17.15
CA TYR A 745 -14.44 -23.79 -18.09
C TYR A 745 -15.45 -24.59 -18.90
N LYS A 746 -15.25 -25.91 -19.07
CA LYS A 746 -16.23 -26.78 -19.75
C LYS A 746 -17.47 -27.04 -18.90
N HIS A 747 -17.36 -26.93 -17.58
CA HIS A 747 -18.45 -27.20 -16.65
C HIS A 747 -19.39 -25.99 -16.45
N LEU A 748 -19.41 -25.01 -17.36
CA LEU A 748 -20.29 -23.84 -17.24
C LEU A 748 -21.77 -24.24 -17.13
N ASP A 749 -22.21 -25.25 -17.88
CA ASP A 749 -23.59 -25.73 -17.86
C ASP A 749 -23.94 -26.36 -16.50
N GLU A 750 -23.02 -27.15 -15.94
CA GLU A 750 -23.17 -27.75 -14.60
C GLU A 750 -23.22 -26.68 -13.50
N ILE A 751 -22.33 -25.68 -13.57
CA ILE A 751 -22.32 -24.57 -12.62
C ILE A 751 -23.62 -23.76 -12.74
N SER A 752 -24.12 -23.55 -13.96
CA SER A 752 -25.35 -22.82 -14.22
C SER A 752 -26.59 -23.56 -13.72
N ALA A 753 -26.59 -24.89 -13.71
CA ALA A 753 -27.68 -25.69 -13.16
C ALA A 753 -27.84 -25.50 -11.63
N LEU A 754 -26.75 -25.18 -10.92
CA LEU A 754 -26.79 -24.90 -9.48
C LEU A 754 -27.37 -23.52 -9.14
N TYR A 755 -27.55 -22.64 -10.12
CA TYR A 755 -27.89 -21.23 -9.91
C TYR A 755 -29.21 -21.02 -9.18
N ASP A 756 -30.30 -21.66 -9.61
CA ASP A 756 -31.63 -21.38 -9.06
C ASP A 756 -31.73 -21.79 -7.59
N GLU A 757 -31.17 -22.96 -7.24
CA GLU A 757 -31.11 -23.42 -5.85
C GLU A 757 -30.16 -22.56 -5.00
N ALA A 758 -28.97 -22.21 -5.52
CA ALA A 758 -28.02 -21.34 -4.83
C ALA A 758 -28.61 -19.95 -4.57
N LYS A 759 -29.39 -19.41 -5.51
CA LYS A 759 -30.10 -18.15 -5.35
C LYS A 759 -31.12 -18.19 -4.23
N LEU A 760 -31.94 -19.24 -4.16
CA LEU A 760 -32.89 -19.43 -3.07
C LEU A 760 -32.18 -19.53 -1.71
N ARG A 761 -31.11 -20.32 -1.61
CA ARG A 761 -30.30 -20.44 -0.38
C ARG A 761 -29.67 -19.10 0.02
N TYR A 762 -29.14 -18.36 -0.95
CA TYR A 762 -28.51 -17.07 -0.71
C TYR A 762 -29.52 -16.00 -0.28
N GLU A 763 -30.70 -15.95 -0.90
CA GLU A 763 -31.78 -15.05 -0.51
C GLU A 763 -32.35 -15.39 0.87
N ALA A 764 -32.55 -16.68 1.17
CA ALA A 764 -32.95 -17.14 2.49
C ALA A 764 -31.92 -16.77 3.57
N LYS A 765 -30.62 -16.91 3.26
CA LYS A 765 -29.53 -16.48 4.14
C LYS A 765 -29.57 -14.97 4.39
N LEU A 766 -29.76 -14.15 3.34
CA LEU A 766 -29.90 -12.69 3.48
C LEU A 766 -31.12 -12.30 4.31
N GLN A 767 -32.24 -13.00 4.17
CA GLN A 767 -33.43 -12.79 4.98
C GLN A 767 -33.19 -13.18 6.44
N ALA A 768 -32.58 -14.34 6.70
CA ALA A 768 -32.23 -14.77 8.05
C ALA A 768 -31.27 -13.77 8.73
N GLU A 769 -30.26 -13.28 8.02
CA GLU A 769 -29.36 -12.22 8.51
C GLU A 769 -30.11 -10.92 8.80
N ALA A 770 -31.10 -10.55 7.98
CA ALA A 770 -31.95 -9.37 8.19
C ALA A 770 -32.92 -9.54 9.38
N ASP A 771 -33.46 -10.73 9.59
CA ASP A 771 -34.37 -11.04 10.70
C ASP A 771 -33.61 -11.12 12.03
N GLU A 772 -32.44 -11.75 12.04
CA GLU A 772 -31.52 -11.71 13.18
C GLU A 772 -31.15 -10.27 13.52
N LEU A 773 -30.95 -9.41 12.51
CA LEU A 773 -30.76 -7.99 12.69
C LEU A 773 -31.90 -7.30 13.44
N LEU A 774 -33.12 -7.61 13.05
CA LEU A 774 -34.33 -7.03 13.63
C LEU A 774 -34.49 -7.49 15.08
N LYS A 775 -34.17 -8.76 15.37
CA LYS A 775 -34.14 -9.29 16.74
C LYS A 775 -33.10 -8.58 17.61
N ILE A 776 -31.85 -8.46 17.14
CA ILE A 776 -30.79 -7.76 17.89
C ILE A 776 -31.19 -6.29 18.14
N LYS A 777 -31.75 -5.60 17.13
CA LYS A 777 -32.26 -4.22 17.29
C LYS A 777 -33.40 -4.14 18.32
N ALA A 778 -34.30 -5.12 18.35
CA ALA A 778 -35.39 -5.17 19.32
C ALA A 778 -34.87 -5.42 20.75
N GLU A 779 -33.94 -6.35 20.93
CA GLU A 779 -33.30 -6.66 22.22
C GLU A 779 -32.52 -5.45 22.76
N GLU A 780 -31.76 -4.76 21.92
CA GLU A 780 -31.05 -3.55 22.34
C GLU A 780 -32.01 -2.42 22.71
N LYS A 781 -33.11 -2.26 21.98
CA LYS A 781 -34.14 -1.26 22.30
C LYS A 781 -34.76 -1.58 23.67
N ALA A 782 -35.12 -2.83 23.92
CA ALA A 782 -35.64 -3.30 25.20
C ALA A 782 -34.63 -3.10 26.35
N MET A 783 -33.35 -3.41 26.13
CA MET A 783 -32.28 -3.20 27.12
C MET A 783 -32.08 -1.71 27.43
N THR A 784 -32.17 -0.86 26.40
CA THR A 784 -32.01 0.59 26.54
C THR A 784 -33.21 1.21 27.27
N GLU A 785 -34.43 0.70 27.04
CA GLU A 785 -35.63 1.07 27.77
C GLU A 785 -35.57 0.62 29.23
N LYS A 786 -35.13 -0.62 29.52
CA LYS A 786 -34.86 -1.10 30.89
C LYS A 786 -33.85 -0.22 31.63
N LEU A 787 -32.71 0.12 31.00
CA LEU A 787 -31.71 1.02 31.58
C LEU A 787 -32.25 2.44 31.82
N LYS A 788 -33.17 2.93 30.98
CA LYS A 788 -33.84 4.22 31.20
C LYS A 788 -34.82 4.15 32.37
N ALA A 789 -35.58 3.05 32.48
CA ALA A 789 -36.49 2.79 33.58
C ALA A 789 -35.72 2.70 34.91
N GLU A 790 -34.63 1.92 34.99
CA GLU A 790 -33.77 1.85 36.18
C GLU A 790 -33.16 3.20 36.55
N LYS A 791 -32.74 4.01 35.56
CA LYS A 791 -32.24 5.37 35.81
C LYS A 791 -33.34 6.32 36.29
N ALA A 792 -34.57 6.15 35.81
CA ALA A 792 -35.73 6.91 36.26
C ALA A 792 -36.12 6.53 37.70
N GLU A 793 -36.16 5.23 38.02
CA GLU A 793 -36.38 4.73 39.38
C GLU A 793 -35.28 5.18 40.34
N LYS A 794 -34.00 5.11 39.95
CA LYS A 794 -32.89 5.64 40.77
C LYS A 794 -33.00 7.14 41.00
N LYS A 795 -33.57 7.90 40.06
CA LYS A 795 -33.83 9.34 40.23
C LYS A 795 -35.03 9.60 41.14
N LEU A 796 -36.07 8.79 41.09
CA LEU A 796 -37.23 8.86 41.99
C LEU A 796 -36.83 8.52 43.43
N ARG A 797 -36.11 7.41 43.65
CA ARG A 797 -35.56 7.04 44.97
C ARG A 797 -34.58 8.05 45.58
N LYS A 798 -33.97 8.91 44.74
CA LYS A 798 -33.12 10.02 45.17
C LYS A 798 -33.89 11.31 45.47
N LYS A 799 -35.16 11.40 45.07
CA LYS A 799 -36.05 12.51 45.41
C LYS A 799 -36.91 12.21 46.65
N GLU A 800 -37.11 10.94 46.96
CA GLU A 800 -37.82 10.45 48.15
C GLU A 800 -36.92 10.31 49.39
N LYS A 801 -35.61 10.47 49.22
CA LYS A 801 -34.61 10.68 50.28
C LYS A 801 -34.22 12.15 50.27
#